data_AF-A0A1E3RZH8-F1
#
_entry.id   AF-A0A1E3RZH8-F1
#
_cell.length_a   1.000
_cell.length_b   1.000
_cell.length_c   1.000
_cell.angle_alpha   90.00
_cell.angle_beta   90.00
_cell.angle_gamma   90.00
#
_symmetry.space_group_name_H-M   'P 1'
#
loop_
_entity.id
_entity.type
_entity.pdbx_description
1 polymer ?
#
loop_
_entity_poly.entity_id
_entity_poly.type
_entity_poly.pdbx_seq_one_letter_code
_entity_poly.pdbx_strand_id
1 'polypeptide(L)'
;MELTWPLVGRTKQMLAIEAAISAPDVSGVLICGPEGAGKSRIAREALSAAASHGYETRWTGGAASARAIPLGAFTAWAPSDVADTFALLRGVIESLTATSDSAPVVLGVDDVYLLDDLSTFVVHQIVQRDAAKVIFTVRDGESIPPGIQEIWTKNRFDRIDLEQLTLDETTALLATTLAGPVDPDSAQRLWQLTRGNVLYLKNIVEQEVAGGRLVRENERWRWTGDPVMPPGLVELLESRIGALPAAVSDVIDILAVGEPLELAALARITDAVAVEDAETRGLVTLEVAGDGIEARLAHPLYGEVRRGRAPLSRLRRLRGLVATELAASTDPDDIRGVVRRATLSLESDLAPDTTLLVKAAYGAVWLGELALADRLAEAAIKEGAGAEPNFVRAHALSWLGRGEDAESVLAGIRADQLTGRDRAKLAFLRCSNTLWALGDPARAKELIDEAAGSSLADGRAYIDAFVTVYWFAMDQPDKAIEVSKQLALEDIPVVGAEVSWVLTQISADAGRADEAVSTAEAGHAVAARTLDAPHMRFNIADAEVSALMLAGDVGRAREVAERARQQAADLPGAAQLLGAAIAGRAALGAGDLASACSLLEYAVAGLSVSHPRGWGYRYRIPLAIALAMRGSTAEAAAALAAVDNVSRRFRPLDFERTLARAWVAAGQGAVSEAIADMLAAAERCSAKGQFGAEVHCLQTAVQFGDRTGATRLHQLESMVDGPRAALAARFSAALSDGDAAQLASLSGEFERMGDHVAAVDAAAHATLAYRRQDKRGSALGSSARAESLAAQYGIRTPALRQASEALPLTDREAEIVMLVGEGLPNRAIAERLTLSVRTVESHIYRAMMKTGTASRDELATLLPRRNLDER
;
A
#
# COMPACT_ATOMS: atom_id res chain seq x y z
N MET A 1 13.83 17.27 18.77
CA MET A 1 12.35 17.29 18.84
C MET A 1 11.97 16.17 19.78
N GLU A 2 11.40 16.46 20.94
CA GLU A 2 10.91 15.39 21.82
C GLU A 2 9.61 14.83 21.21
N LEU A 3 9.66 13.58 20.76
CA LEU A 3 8.50 12.90 20.20
C LEU A 3 7.56 12.47 21.33
N THR A 4 6.27 12.66 21.13
CA THR A 4 5.25 12.17 22.07
C THR A 4 4.79 10.79 21.60
N TRP A 5 4.94 9.77 22.45
CA TRP A 5 4.57 8.39 22.16
C TRP A 5 3.21 8.04 22.80
N PRO A 6 2.12 7.98 22.02
CA PRO A 6 0.79 7.63 22.51
C PRO A 6 0.65 6.11 22.76
N LEU A 7 -0.40 5.73 23.49
CA LEU A 7 -0.78 4.33 23.66
C LEU A 7 -1.66 3.90 22.48
N VAL A 8 -1.10 3.15 21.53
CA VAL A 8 -1.79 2.65 20.32
C VAL A 8 -1.81 1.12 20.33
N GLY A 9 -2.87 0.52 19.78
CA GLY A 9 -3.04 -0.94 19.70
C GLY A 9 -3.41 -1.63 21.03
N ARG A 10 -3.67 -0.86 22.09
CA ARG A 10 -3.92 -1.42 23.44
C ARG A 10 -5.34 -1.17 23.98
N THR A 11 -6.28 -0.74 23.14
CA THR A 11 -7.64 -0.37 23.57
C THR A 11 -8.38 -1.54 24.24
N LYS A 12 -8.27 -2.75 23.69
CA LYS A 12 -8.93 -3.93 24.26
C LYS A 12 -8.39 -4.27 25.66
N GLN A 13 -7.06 -4.24 25.81
CA GLN A 13 -6.39 -4.50 27.09
C GLN A 13 -6.72 -3.41 28.10
N MET A 14 -6.75 -2.14 27.68
CA MET A 14 -7.13 -1.02 28.55
C MET A 14 -8.56 -1.17 29.08
N LEU A 15 -9.53 -1.47 28.20
CA LEU A 15 -10.92 -1.73 28.61
C LEU A 15 -11.03 -2.92 29.57
N ALA A 16 -10.23 -3.97 29.37
CA ALA A 16 -10.20 -5.11 30.30
C ALA A 16 -9.64 -4.72 31.68
N ILE A 17 -8.59 -3.88 31.73
CA ILE A 17 -8.03 -3.37 33.00
C ILE A 17 -9.08 -2.52 33.73
N GLU A 18 -9.73 -1.60 33.03
CA GLU A 18 -10.76 -0.72 33.61
C GLU A 18 -11.96 -1.50 34.15
N ALA A 19 -12.41 -2.52 33.41
CA ALA A 19 -13.46 -3.42 33.84
C ALA A 19 -13.07 -4.20 35.11
N ALA A 20 -11.85 -4.71 35.17
CA ALA A 20 -11.33 -5.43 36.33
C ALA A 20 -11.17 -4.55 37.58
N ILE A 21 -10.69 -3.30 37.41
CA ILE A 21 -10.58 -2.34 38.53
C ILE A 21 -11.96 -2.00 39.09
N SER A 22 -12.97 -1.89 38.23
CA SER A 22 -14.34 -1.53 38.62
C SER A 22 -15.16 -2.70 39.19
N ALA A 23 -14.70 -3.95 38.98
CA ALA A 23 -15.41 -5.14 39.42
C ALA A 23 -15.24 -5.36 40.95
N PRO A 24 -16.33 -5.52 41.71
CA PRO A 24 -16.25 -5.67 43.17
C PRO A 24 -15.56 -6.97 43.59
N ASP A 25 -15.70 -8.03 42.79
CA ASP A 25 -15.22 -9.39 43.07
C ASP A 25 -13.83 -9.72 42.49
N VAL A 26 -13.18 -8.77 41.82
CA VAL A 26 -11.83 -8.92 41.26
C VAL A 26 -10.83 -8.15 42.11
N SER A 27 -9.80 -8.82 42.63
CA SER A 27 -8.80 -8.20 43.50
C SER A 27 -7.74 -7.40 42.74
N GLY A 28 -7.56 -7.66 41.45
CA GLY A 28 -6.56 -6.97 40.65
C GLY A 28 -6.34 -7.58 39.27
N VAL A 29 -5.32 -7.05 38.59
CA VAL A 29 -4.92 -7.45 37.24
C VAL A 29 -3.44 -7.83 37.23
N LEU A 30 -3.11 -8.92 36.53
CA LEU A 30 -1.72 -9.25 36.21
C LEU A 30 -1.49 -9.05 34.72
N ILE A 31 -0.50 -8.22 34.42
CA ILE A 31 -0.07 -7.90 33.07
C ILE A 31 1.23 -8.66 32.79
N CYS A 32 1.14 -9.68 31.96
CA CYS A 32 2.26 -10.49 31.48
C CYS A 32 2.68 -10.04 30.08
N GLY A 33 3.87 -10.44 29.64
CA GLY A 33 4.37 -10.13 28.30
C GLY A 33 5.88 -9.95 28.23
N PRO A 34 6.46 -9.92 27.02
CA PRO A 34 7.88 -9.81 26.83
C PRO A 34 8.40 -8.42 27.21
N GLU A 35 9.72 -8.30 27.36
CA GLU A 35 10.35 -7.01 27.65
C GLU A 35 10.11 -6.02 26.50
N GLY A 36 9.78 -4.76 26.83
CA GLY A 36 9.53 -3.72 25.82
C GLY A 36 8.15 -3.79 25.14
N ALA A 37 7.26 -4.70 25.55
CA ALA A 37 5.87 -4.75 25.07
C ALA A 37 4.99 -3.58 25.57
N GLY A 38 5.46 -2.83 26.57
CA GLY A 38 4.75 -1.67 27.13
C GLY A 38 3.96 -1.93 28.42
N LYS A 39 4.23 -3.02 29.15
CA LYS A 39 3.55 -3.39 30.41
C LYS A 39 3.47 -2.24 31.43
N SER A 40 4.61 -1.64 31.77
CA SER A 40 4.66 -0.52 32.72
C SER A 40 3.92 0.71 32.20
N ARG A 41 3.88 0.93 30.88
CA ARG A 41 3.17 2.06 30.26
C ARG A 41 1.67 1.87 30.35
N ILE A 42 1.14 0.70 29.98
CA ILE A 42 -0.30 0.45 30.09
C ILE A 42 -0.77 0.46 31.55
N ALA A 43 0.05 -0.03 32.49
CA ALA A 43 -0.29 -0.02 33.91
C ALA A 43 -0.37 1.42 34.46
N ARG A 44 0.56 2.30 34.07
CA ARG A 44 0.51 3.72 34.42
C ARG A 44 -0.67 4.44 33.77
N GLU A 45 -0.99 4.13 32.52
CA GLU A 45 -2.16 4.69 31.85
C GLU A 45 -3.46 4.28 32.57
N ALA A 46 -3.56 3.01 32.97
CA ALA A 46 -4.66 2.50 33.77
C ALA A 46 -4.79 3.19 35.13
N LEU A 47 -3.68 3.47 35.82
CA LEU A 47 -3.71 4.28 37.06
C LEU A 47 -4.16 5.72 36.80
N SER A 48 -3.72 6.34 35.70
CA SER A 48 -4.15 7.68 35.31
C SER A 48 -5.66 7.72 35.03
N ALA A 49 -6.17 6.72 34.31
CA ALA A 49 -7.60 6.54 34.05
C ALA A 49 -8.38 6.26 35.35
N ALA A 50 -7.87 5.42 36.25
CA ALA A 50 -8.51 5.21 37.55
C ALA A 50 -8.58 6.51 38.37
N ALA A 51 -7.51 7.31 38.38
CA ALA A 51 -7.49 8.59 39.07
C ALA A 51 -8.56 9.57 38.54
N SER A 52 -8.78 9.62 37.22
CA SER A 52 -9.84 10.46 36.64
C SER A 52 -11.26 9.97 36.98
N HIS A 53 -11.41 8.70 37.36
CA HIS A 53 -12.66 8.10 37.84
C HIS A 53 -12.80 8.14 39.37
N GLY A 54 -11.95 8.90 40.08
CA GLY A 54 -12.07 9.14 41.51
C GLY A 54 -11.38 8.10 42.40
N TYR A 55 -10.51 7.25 41.85
CA TYR A 55 -9.66 6.36 42.64
C TYR A 55 -8.40 7.09 43.12
N GLU A 56 -7.91 6.69 44.28
CA GLU A 56 -6.60 7.13 44.75
C GLU A 56 -5.52 6.15 44.29
N THR A 57 -4.51 6.61 43.56
CA THR A 57 -3.53 5.72 42.92
C THR A 57 -2.14 5.80 43.55
N ARG A 58 -1.44 4.65 43.54
CA ARG A 58 -0.08 4.48 44.04
C ARG A 58 0.74 3.68 43.03
N TRP A 59 2.01 4.02 42.84
CA TRP A 59 2.88 3.32 41.90
C TRP A 59 4.24 3.02 42.52
N THR A 60 4.64 1.76 42.49
CA THR A 60 6.01 1.33 42.80
C THR A 60 6.53 0.34 41.77
N GLY A 61 7.84 0.14 41.71
CA GLY A 61 8.48 -0.89 40.89
C GLY A 61 9.51 -1.67 41.68
N GLY A 62 9.60 -2.96 41.42
CA GLY A 62 10.69 -3.80 41.88
C GLY A 62 12.01 -3.40 41.20
N ALA A 63 13.10 -3.42 41.94
CA ALA A 63 14.44 -3.16 41.41
C ALA A 63 15.40 -4.21 41.94
N ALA A 64 16.24 -4.77 41.05
CA ALA A 64 17.21 -5.81 41.44
C ALA A 64 18.15 -5.34 42.57
N SER A 65 18.54 -4.06 42.55
CA SER A 65 19.35 -3.45 43.61
C SER A 65 18.61 -3.26 44.93
N ALA A 66 17.28 -3.10 44.90
CA ALA A 66 16.44 -2.90 46.08
C ALA A 66 15.95 -4.22 46.70
N ARG A 67 16.06 -5.35 45.99
CA ARG A 67 15.61 -6.67 46.46
C ARG A 67 16.31 -7.13 47.74
N ALA A 68 17.54 -6.69 47.98
CA ALA A 68 18.28 -6.98 49.20
C ALA A 68 17.89 -6.07 50.39
N ILE A 69 17.09 -5.03 50.14
CA ILE A 69 16.67 -4.05 51.14
C ILE A 69 15.28 -4.44 51.65
N PRO A 70 15.08 -4.66 52.96
CA PRO A 70 13.76 -4.86 53.55
C PRO A 70 12.78 -3.75 53.15
N LEU A 71 11.65 -4.11 52.53
CA LEU A 71 10.66 -3.14 52.02
C LEU A 71 11.24 -2.18 50.97
N GLY A 72 12.23 -2.61 50.19
CA GLY A 72 12.93 -1.80 49.21
C GLY A 72 12.00 -1.13 48.20
N ALA A 73 10.96 -1.83 47.75
CA ALA A 73 9.95 -1.30 46.83
C ALA A 73 9.03 -0.25 47.49
N PHE A 74 8.87 -0.27 48.81
CA PHE A 74 7.94 0.61 49.53
C PHE A 74 8.63 1.67 50.38
N THR A 75 9.91 1.95 50.14
CA THR A 75 10.70 2.94 50.89
C THR A 75 10.04 4.32 50.97
N ALA A 76 9.31 4.75 49.93
CA ALA A 76 8.59 6.02 49.92
C ALA A 76 7.39 6.08 50.89
N TRP A 77 6.87 4.92 51.32
CA TRP A 77 5.75 4.80 52.27
C TRP A 77 6.18 4.27 53.64
N ALA A 78 7.48 3.96 53.80
CA ALA A 78 8.03 3.50 55.06
C ALA A 78 8.13 4.66 56.07
N PRO A 79 7.55 4.55 57.28
CA PRO A 79 7.66 5.59 58.28
C PRO A 79 9.11 5.77 58.76
N SER A 80 9.55 7.02 58.90
CA SER A 80 10.83 7.38 59.50
C SER A 80 10.86 6.94 60.98
N ASP A 81 12.00 6.43 61.46
CA ASP A 81 12.27 6.16 62.88
C ASP A 81 11.54 4.98 63.55
N VAL A 82 11.20 3.93 62.79
CA VAL A 82 10.61 2.69 63.34
C VAL A 82 11.62 1.54 63.33
N ALA A 83 12.01 1.07 64.52
CA ALA A 83 12.95 -0.06 64.67
C ALA A 83 12.26 -1.44 64.66
N ASP A 84 10.96 -1.50 64.96
CA ASP A 84 10.18 -2.75 64.99
C ASP A 84 9.61 -3.08 63.60
N THR A 85 9.94 -4.28 63.08
CA THR A 85 9.51 -4.73 61.75
C THR A 85 7.98 -4.83 61.65
N PHE A 86 7.28 -5.21 62.71
CA PHE A 86 5.81 -5.29 62.68
C PHE A 86 5.15 -3.91 62.61
N ALA A 87 5.64 -2.95 63.40
CA ALA A 87 5.22 -1.56 63.32
C ALA A 87 5.54 -0.95 61.95
N LEU A 88 6.69 -1.28 61.35
CA LEU A 88 7.09 -0.82 60.02
C LEU A 88 6.15 -1.36 58.93
N LEU A 89 5.86 -2.66 58.94
CA LEU A 89 4.92 -3.30 58.00
C LEU A 89 3.52 -2.70 58.10
N ARG A 90 3.02 -2.50 59.33
CA ARG A 90 1.71 -1.89 59.55
C ARG A 90 1.66 -0.46 59.04
N GLY A 91 2.69 0.35 59.33
CA GLY A 91 2.78 1.72 58.86
C GLY A 91 2.81 1.84 57.35
N VAL A 92 3.53 0.95 56.65
CA VAL A 92 3.54 0.90 55.18
C VAL A 92 2.15 0.53 54.63
N ILE A 93 1.49 -0.49 55.18
CA ILE A 93 0.14 -0.87 54.75
C ILE A 93 -0.83 0.29 54.95
N GLU A 94 -0.84 0.90 56.14
CA GLU A 94 -1.70 2.04 56.46
C GLU A 94 -1.44 3.22 55.51
N SER A 95 -0.18 3.54 55.21
CA SER A 95 0.20 4.63 54.30
C SER A 95 -0.21 4.35 52.84
N LEU A 96 -0.10 3.11 52.38
CA LEU A 96 -0.51 2.70 51.04
C LEU A 96 -2.04 2.72 50.88
N THR A 97 -2.79 2.42 51.93
CA THR A 97 -4.27 2.36 51.92
C THR A 97 -4.94 3.62 52.47
N ALA A 98 -4.17 4.62 52.89
CA ALA A 98 -4.71 5.86 53.44
C ALA A 98 -5.38 6.69 52.32
N THR A 99 -6.60 7.17 52.62
CA THR A 99 -7.42 7.94 51.68
C THR A 99 -8.06 9.15 52.35
N SER A 100 -8.13 10.29 51.68
CA SER A 100 -8.74 11.51 52.25
C SER A 100 -10.28 11.47 52.30
N ASP A 101 -10.94 10.83 51.31
CA ASP A 101 -12.40 10.91 51.10
C ASP A 101 -13.10 9.53 51.01
N SER A 102 -12.54 8.48 51.62
CA SER A 102 -13.00 7.07 51.44
C SER A 102 -12.97 6.58 49.99
N ALA A 103 -12.15 7.21 49.14
CA ALA A 103 -11.94 6.81 47.76
C ALA A 103 -11.28 5.42 47.69
N PRO A 104 -11.70 4.52 46.79
CA PRO A 104 -11.02 3.25 46.61
C PRO A 104 -9.57 3.45 46.11
N VAL A 105 -8.64 2.61 46.59
CA VAL A 105 -7.22 2.68 46.23
C VAL A 105 -6.88 1.69 45.12
N VAL A 106 -6.06 2.12 44.17
CA VAL A 106 -5.41 1.23 43.18
C VAL A 106 -3.89 1.32 43.29
N LEU A 107 -3.24 0.19 43.57
CA LEU A 107 -1.78 0.07 43.69
C LEU A 107 -1.19 -0.63 42.46
N GLY A 108 -0.39 0.09 41.68
CA GLY A 108 0.45 -0.49 40.63
C GLY A 108 1.81 -0.93 41.18
N VAL A 109 2.18 -2.17 40.92
CA VAL A 109 3.49 -2.75 41.27
C VAL A 109 4.14 -3.30 40.01
N ASP A 110 5.17 -2.60 39.54
CA ASP A 110 5.95 -2.97 38.36
C ASP A 110 6.97 -4.06 38.69
N ASP A 111 7.19 -5.00 37.77
CA ASP A 111 8.19 -6.07 37.85
C ASP A 111 8.19 -6.80 39.20
N VAL A 112 7.03 -7.40 39.55
CA VAL A 112 6.81 -8.02 40.88
C VAL A 112 7.79 -9.16 41.21
N TYR A 113 8.48 -9.72 40.21
CA TYR A 113 9.51 -10.74 40.38
C TYR A 113 10.80 -10.21 41.04
N LEU A 114 10.95 -8.88 41.12
CA LEU A 114 12.07 -8.21 41.78
C LEU A 114 11.77 -7.78 43.23
N LEU A 115 10.57 -8.06 43.75
CA LEU A 115 10.21 -7.72 45.14
C LEU A 115 11.00 -8.56 46.16
N ASP A 116 11.27 -7.94 47.32
CA ASP A 116 11.70 -8.66 48.51
C ASP A 116 10.53 -9.35 49.23
N ASP A 117 10.84 -10.26 50.16
CA ASP A 117 9.83 -11.05 50.86
C ASP A 117 8.88 -10.20 51.72
N LEU A 118 9.38 -9.12 52.34
CA LEU A 118 8.55 -8.24 53.16
C LEU A 118 7.66 -7.35 52.31
N SER A 119 8.15 -6.85 51.17
CA SER A 119 7.32 -6.13 50.20
C SER A 119 6.22 -7.04 49.65
N THR A 120 6.53 -8.30 49.37
CA THR A 120 5.55 -9.31 48.94
C THR A 120 4.48 -9.55 50.02
N PHE A 121 4.89 -9.61 51.29
CA PHE A 121 3.96 -9.75 52.42
C PHE A 121 3.03 -8.53 52.59
N VAL A 122 3.53 -7.31 52.40
CA VAL A 122 2.70 -6.08 52.40
C VAL A 122 1.59 -6.17 51.35
N VAL A 123 1.96 -6.49 50.11
CA VAL A 123 1.01 -6.65 49.00
C VAL A 123 -0.01 -7.75 49.30
N HIS A 124 0.43 -8.88 49.87
CA HIS A 124 -0.46 -9.95 50.30
C HIS A 124 -1.50 -9.48 51.32
N GLN A 125 -1.08 -8.70 52.33
CA GLN A 125 -2.01 -8.18 53.35
C GLN A 125 -3.01 -7.17 52.77
N ILE A 126 -2.59 -6.34 51.82
CA ILE A 126 -3.49 -5.38 51.14
C ILE A 126 -4.58 -6.12 50.38
N VAL A 127 -4.21 -7.12 49.58
CA VAL A 127 -5.16 -7.90 48.78
C VAL A 127 -6.08 -8.75 49.65
N GLN A 128 -5.53 -9.43 50.67
CA GLN A 128 -6.31 -10.29 51.57
C GLN A 128 -7.40 -9.54 52.35
N ARG A 129 -7.18 -8.25 52.64
CA ARG A 129 -8.13 -7.38 53.36
C ARG A 129 -9.07 -6.62 52.44
N ASP A 130 -8.97 -6.82 51.12
CA ASP A 130 -9.66 -6.03 50.08
C ASP A 130 -9.46 -4.51 50.29
N ALA A 131 -8.26 -4.12 50.73
CA ALA A 131 -7.96 -2.74 51.11
C ALA A 131 -7.56 -1.86 49.90
N ALA A 132 -7.13 -2.48 48.80
CA ALA A 132 -6.88 -1.83 47.52
C ALA A 132 -6.96 -2.85 46.37
N LYS A 133 -7.32 -2.38 45.17
CA LYS A 133 -7.10 -3.15 43.94
C LYS A 133 -5.64 -3.06 43.55
N VAL A 134 -5.10 -4.11 42.94
CA VAL A 134 -3.68 -4.15 42.55
C VAL A 134 -3.48 -4.40 41.05
N ILE A 135 -2.49 -3.74 40.45
CA ILE A 135 -2.05 -3.99 39.08
C ILE A 135 -0.61 -4.47 39.14
N PHE A 136 -0.36 -5.71 38.74
CA PHE A 136 0.98 -6.29 38.69
C PHE A 136 1.50 -6.33 37.27
N THR A 137 2.79 -6.08 37.08
CA THR A 137 3.47 -6.42 35.82
C THR A 137 4.50 -7.52 36.07
N VAL A 138 4.55 -8.48 35.14
CA VAL A 138 5.51 -9.58 35.13
C VAL A 138 6.09 -9.71 33.74
N ARG A 139 7.40 -9.98 33.67
CA ARG A 139 8.09 -10.31 32.43
C ARG A 139 8.01 -11.81 32.16
N ASP A 140 7.79 -12.16 30.89
CA ASP A 140 7.82 -13.57 30.46
C ASP A 140 9.18 -14.23 30.75
N GLY A 141 9.13 -15.49 31.18
CA GLY A 141 10.31 -16.30 31.52
C GLY A 141 10.83 -16.10 32.96
N GLU A 142 10.40 -15.05 33.67
CA GLU A 142 10.79 -14.83 35.06
C GLU A 142 9.91 -15.63 36.03
N SER A 143 10.50 -16.16 37.11
CA SER A 143 9.73 -16.89 38.12
C SER A 143 8.97 -15.92 39.01
N ILE A 144 7.65 -16.08 39.12
CA ILE A 144 6.83 -15.31 40.05
C ILE A 144 7.14 -15.75 41.50
N PRO A 145 7.40 -14.82 42.43
CA PRO A 145 7.65 -15.17 43.83
C PRO A 145 6.47 -15.97 44.43
N PRO A 146 6.72 -16.99 45.28
CA PRO A 146 5.66 -17.84 45.83
C PRO A 146 4.55 -17.05 46.53
N GLY A 147 4.89 -15.97 47.24
CA GLY A 147 3.90 -15.12 47.91
C GLY A 147 2.97 -14.38 46.93
N ILE A 148 3.49 -13.92 45.78
CA ILE A 148 2.67 -13.31 44.72
C ILE A 148 1.83 -14.38 44.01
N GLN A 149 2.40 -15.57 43.79
CA GLN A 149 1.66 -16.70 43.23
C GLN A 149 0.49 -17.11 44.13
N GLU A 150 0.66 -17.10 45.46
CA GLU A 150 -0.39 -17.39 46.42
C GLU A 150 -1.52 -16.35 46.38
N ILE A 151 -1.19 -15.06 46.29
CA ILE A 151 -2.18 -13.98 46.11
C ILE A 151 -3.02 -14.24 44.86
N TRP A 152 -2.36 -14.56 43.76
CA TRP A 152 -2.98 -14.83 42.47
C TRP A 152 -3.87 -16.09 42.50
N THR A 153 -3.43 -17.17 43.15
CA THR A 153 -4.19 -18.44 43.17
C THR A 153 -5.39 -18.39 44.11
N LYS A 154 -5.31 -17.64 45.22
CA LYS A 154 -6.36 -17.60 46.24
C LYS A 154 -7.40 -16.49 46.06
N ASN A 155 -7.11 -15.50 45.21
CA ASN A 155 -8.00 -14.38 44.94
C ASN A 155 -8.35 -14.34 43.44
N ARG A 156 -9.40 -13.61 43.08
CA ARG A 156 -9.78 -13.47 41.66
C ARG A 156 -8.95 -12.36 41.01
N PHE A 157 -8.11 -12.74 40.05
CA PHE A 157 -7.34 -11.82 39.23
C PHE A 157 -7.62 -12.05 37.76
N ASP A 158 -7.65 -10.97 36.99
CA ASP A 158 -7.69 -11.05 35.54
C ASP A 158 -6.27 -11.06 34.97
N ARG A 159 -6.01 -11.99 34.05
CA ARG A 159 -4.74 -12.11 33.33
C ARG A 159 -4.82 -11.35 32.01
N ILE A 160 -3.86 -10.49 31.76
CA ILE A 160 -3.70 -9.79 30.49
C ILE A 160 -2.31 -10.11 29.94
N ASP A 161 -2.27 -10.87 28.85
CA ASP A 161 -1.04 -11.13 28.12
C ASP A 161 -0.85 -10.03 27.05
N LEU A 162 0.26 -9.30 27.14
CA LEU A 162 0.66 -8.30 26.17
C LEU A 162 1.66 -8.87 25.18
N GLU A 163 1.25 -8.97 23.93
CA GLU A 163 2.14 -9.35 22.81
C GLU A 163 2.91 -8.13 22.28
N GLN A 164 3.93 -8.36 21.44
CA GLN A 164 4.60 -7.28 20.69
C GLN A 164 3.60 -6.66 19.68
N LEU A 165 3.86 -5.43 19.24
CA LEU A 165 2.96 -4.78 18.29
C LEU A 165 3.01 -5.48 16.93
N THR A 166 1.84 -5.66 16.34
CA THR A 166 1.70 -6.05 14.93
C THR A 166 2.23 -4.95 14.00
N LEU A 167 2.41 -5.27 12.70
CA LEU A 167 2.81 -4.29 11.70
C LEU A 167 1.81 -3.13 11.61
N ASP A 168 0.52 -3.42 11.66
CA ASP A 168 -0.54 -2.41 11.58
C ASP A 168 -0.54 -1.48 12.80
N GLU A 169 -0.42 -2.05 14.00
CA GLU A 169 -0.32 -1.26 15.23
C GLU A 169 0.97 -0.43 15.28
N THR A 170 2.07 -0.98 14.77
CA THR A 170 3.34 -0.26 14.64
C THR A 170 3.21 0.91 13.67
N THR A 171 2.58 0.68 12.52
CA THR A 171 2.32 1.71 11.51
C THR A 171 1.44 2.83 12.08
N ALA A 172 0.38 2.46 12.81
CA ALA A 172 -0.50 3.43 13.47
C ALA A 172 0.23 4.24 14.56
N LEU A 173 1.04 3.57 15.40
CA LEU A 173 1.84 4.21 16.43
C LEU A 173 2.83 5.21 15.82
N LEU A 174 3.54 4.80 14.77
CA LEU A 174 4.48 5.67 14.06
C LEU A 174 3.77 6.88 13.44
N ALA A 175 2.62 6.66 12.78
CA ALA A 175 1.88 7.73 12.13
C ALA A 175 1.39 8.80 13.12
N THR A 176 0.94 8.38 14.31
CA THR A 176 0.53 9.31 15.36
C THR A 176 1.73 10.01 16.00
N THR A 177 2.81 9.27 16.28
CA THR A 177 4.04 9.81 16.91
C THR A 177 4.73 10.85 16.03
N LEU A 178 4.74 10.63 14.71
CA LEU A 178 5.38 11.50 13.72
C LEU A 178 4.42 12.57 13.16
N ALA A 179 3.17 12.63 13.63
CA ALA A 179 2.14 13.55 13.17
C ALA A 179 1.94 13.54 11.64
N GLY A 180 1.90 12.33 11.05
CA GLY A 180 1.69 12.15 9.62
C GLY A 180 1.89 10.69 9.18
N PRO A 181 1.36 10.28 8.02
CA PRO A 181 1.48 8.92 7.52
C PRO A 181 2.94 8.53 7.27
N VAL A 182 3.27 7.26 7.52
CA VAL A 182 4.59 6.68 7.24
C VAL A 182 4.52 5.85 5.96
N ASP A 183 5.54 5.97 5.13
CA ASP A 183 5.73 5.13 3.96
C ASP A 183 5.73 3.63 4.35
N PRO A 184 4.89 2.76 3.73
CA PRO A 184 4.75 1.36 4.16
C PRO A 184 6.04 0.54 4.15
N ASP A 185 6.96 0.78 3.21
CA ASP A 185 8.28 0.15 3.22
C ASP A 185 9.07 0.56 4.48
N SER A 186 9.04 1.86 4.83
CA SER A 186 9.68 2.36 6.04
C SER A 186 9.08 1.77 7.32
N ALA A 187 7.74 1.66 7.39
CA ALA A 187 7.05 1.04 8.53
C ALA A 187 7.35 -0.46 8.64
N GLN A 188 7.35 -1.18 7.52
CA GLN A 188 7.71 -2.60 7.45
C GLN A 188 9.15 -2.85 7.87
N ARG A 189 10.10 -2.05 7.38
CA ARG A 189 11.52 -2.14 7.76
C ARG A 189 11.74 -1.88 9.25
N LEU A 190 11.10 -0.85 9.81
CA LEU A 190 11.14 -0.56 11.25
C LEU A 190 10.52 -1.69 12.08
N TRP A 191 9.39 -2.24 11.64
CA TRP A 191 8.75 -3.36 12.31
C TRP A 191 9.59 -4.65 12.22
N GLN A 192 10.17 -4.97 11.06
CA GLN A 192 11.05 -6.15 10.90
C GLN A 192 12.28 -6.06 11.80
N LEU A 193 12.91 -4.89 11.89
CA LEU A 193 14.08 -4.65 12.71
C LEU A 193 13.79 -4.76 14.21
N THR A 194 12.62 -4.27 14.64
CA THR A 194 12.23 -4.18 16.06
C THR A 194 11.34 -5.34 16.52
N ARG A 195 10.80 -6.12 15.58
CA ARG A 195 9.74 -7.11 15.76
C ARG A 195 8.50 -6.56 16.50
N GLY A 196 8.24 -5.26 16.42
CA GLY A 196 7.14 -4.63 17.16
C GLY A 196 7.45 -4.37 18.65
N ASN A 197 8.71 -4.48 19.05
CA ASN A 197 9.17 -4.08 20.38
C ASN A 197 9.18 -2.55 20.50
N VAL A 198 8.25 -2.01 21.30
CA VAL A 198 8.03 -0.57 21.42
C VAL A 198 9.25 0.17 21.99
N LEU A 199 9.99 -0.47 22.91
CA LEU A 199 11.20 0.12 23.48
C LEU A 199 12.27 0.34 22.40
N TYR A 200 12.48 -0.67 21.54
CA TYR A 200 13.45 -0.59 20.47
C TYR A 200 13.02 0.39 19.39
N LEU A 201 11.75 0.30 18.99
CA LEU A 201 11.15 1.21 18.01
C LEU A 201 11.31 2.66 18.45
N LYS A 202 11.03 2.95 19.73
CA LYS A 202 11.20 4.30 20.30
C LYS A 202 12.62 4.81 20.15
N ASN A 203 13.60 4.04 20.62
CA ASN A 203 15.01 4.44 20.59
C ASN A 203 15.51 4.67 19.16
N ILE A 204 15.15 3.78 18.22
CA ILE A 204 15.59 3.86 16.83
C ILE A 204 14.93 5.06 16.13
N VAL A 205 13.61 5.23 16.24
CA VAL A 205 12.89 6.33 15.58
C VAL A 205 13.37 7.69 16.09
N GLU A 206 13.56 7.84 17.40
CA GLU A 206 14.08 9.09 17.97
C GLU A 206 15.49 9.42 17.43
N GLN A 207 16.37 8.43 17.34
CA GLN A 207 17.72 8.58 16.77
C GLN A 207 17.70 8.91 15.28
N GLU A 208 16.83 8.26 14.50
CA GLU A 208 16.74 8.43 13.04
C GLU A 208 16.09 9.77 12.65
N VAL A 209 15.12 10.26 13.43
CA VAL A 209 14.56 11.61 13.30
C VAL A 209 15.61 12.66 13.68
N ALA A 210 16.30 12.49 14.81
CA ALA A 210 17.36 13.41 15.23
C ALA A 210 18.54 13.43 14.23
N GLY A 211 18.82 12.29 13.60
CA GLY A 211 19.85 12.13 12.57
C GLY A 211 19.44 12.55 11.16
N GLY A 212 18.19 13.01 10.96
CA GLY A 212 17.69 13.47 9.66
C GLY A 212 17.60 12.36 8.59
N ARG A 213 17.50 11.10 9.00
CA ARG A 213 17.34 9.93 8.09
C ARG A 213 15.90 9.46 7.98
N LEU A 214 15.07 9.77 8.98
CA LEU A 214 13.62 9.70 8.87
C LEU A 214 13.10 11.10 8.54
N VAL A 215 12.69 11.32 7.29
CA VAL A 215 12.36 12.65 6.74
C VAL A 215 10.94 12.69 6.18
N ARG A 216 10.29 13.86 6.28
CA ARG A 216 8.96 14.08 5.69
C ARG A 216 9.11 14.54 4.24
N GLU A 217 8.70 13.70 3.30
CA GLU A 217 8.67 13.94 1.86
C GLU A 217 7.26 13.69 1.31
N ASN A 218 6.70 14.60 0.52
CA ASN A 218 5.36 14.47 -0.08
C ASN A 218 4.26 14.08 0.92
N GLU A 219 4.20 14.77 2.07
CA GLU A 219 3.26 14.51 3.17
C GLU A 219 3.39 13.15 3.87
N ARG A 220 4.46 12.37 3.59
CA ARG A 220 4.75 11.08 4.26
C ARG A 220 6.14 11.06 4.87
N TRP A 221 6.31 10.32 5.96
CA TRP A 221 7.63 10.05 6.53
C TRP A 221 8.27 8.86 5.83
N ARG A 222 9.51 9.04 5.35
CA ARG A 222 10.31 8.00 4.70
C ARG A 222 11.64 7.84 5.42
N TRP A 223 12.06 6.59 5.58
CA TRP A 223 13.32 6.21 6.20
C TRP A 223 14.38 5.88 5.16
N THR A 224 15.53 6.55 5.25
CA THR A 224 16.62 6.44 4.28
C THR A 224 17.90 5.91 4.92
N GLY A 225 18.61 5.03 4.21
CA GLY A 225 19.86 4.42 4.66
C GLY A 225 19.69 3.23 5.61
N ASP A 226 20.82 2.80 6.17
CA ASP A 226 20.92 1.70 7.15
C ASP A 226 20.62 2.20 8.58
N PRO A 227 20.08 1.33 9.46
CA PRO A 227 19.82 1.70 10.84
C PRO A 227 21.08 2.09 11.60
N VAL A 228 21.02 3.23 12.29
CA VAL A 228 22.07 3.60 13.25
C VAL A 228 21.57 3.30 14.65
N MET A 229 22.21 2.32 15.27
CA MET A 229 21.89 1.91 16.64
C MET A 229 22.32 2.99 17.64
N PRO A 230 21.39 3.54 18.45
CA PRO A 230 21.76 4.52 19.47
C PRO A 230 22.62 3.86 20.56
N PRO A 231 23.64 4.55 21.10
CA PRO A 231 24.58 3.96 22.07
C PRO A 231 23.91 3.31 23.29
N GLY A 232 22.87 3.95 23.85
CA GLY A 232 22.14 3.38 24.99
C GLY A 232 21.40 2.08 24.66
N LEU A 233 20.92 1.92 23.42
CA LEU A 233 20.32 0.68 22.97
C LEU A 233 21.38 -0.41 22.74
N VAL A 234 22.57 -0.03 22.25
CA VAL A 234 23.71 -0.94 22.14
C VAL A 234 24.10 -1.49 23.51
N GLU A 235 24.28 -0.63 24.51
CA GLU A 235 24.62 -1.04 25.89
C GLU A 235 23.55 -1.97 26.49
N LEU A 236 22.27 -1.64 26.28
CA LEU A 236 21.15 -2.48 26.72
C LEU A 236 21.19 -3.87 26.08
N LEU A 237 21.42 -3.95 24.76
CA LEU A 237 21.50 -5.22 24.05
C LEU A 237 22.77 -6.00 24.42
N GLU A 238 23.91 -5.35 24.61
CA GLU A 238 25.15 -5.98 25.07
C GLU A 238 24.99 -6.58 26.47
N SER A 239 24.31 -5.88 27.39
CA SER A 239 23.98 -6.41 28.70
C SER A 239 23.09 -7.66 28.63
N ARG A 240 22.23 -7.77 27.61
CA ARG A 240 21.38 -8.96 27.40
C ARG A 240 22.14 -10.13 26.77
N ILE A 241 22.99 -9.84 25.79
CA ILE A 241 23.85 -10.86 25.17
C ILE A 241 24.80 -11.46 26.22
N GLY A 242 25.33 -10.61 27.11
CA GLY A 242 26.21 -11.00 28.19
C GLY A 242 27.60 -11.45 27.71
N ALA A 243 28.39 -11.98 28.63
CA ALA A 243 29.70 -12.55 28.30
C ALA A 243 29.54 -13.91 27.61
N LEU A 244 30.08 -14.03 26.40
CA LEU A 244 29.98 -15.25 25.59
C LEU A 244 31.32 -15.97 25.46
N PRO A 245 31.33 -17.32 25.54
CA PRO A 245 32.43 -18.12 25.04
C PRO A 245 32.70 -17.81 23.56
N ALA A 246 33.97 -17.93 23.14
CA ALA A 246 34.37 -17.61 21.76
C ALA A 246 33.57 -18.41 20.71
N ALA A 247 33.30 -19.69 20.95
CA ALA A 247 32.53 -20.55 20.04
C ALA A 247 31.07 -20.08 19.87
N VAL A 248 30.38 -19.71 20.96
CA VAL A 248 29.01 -19.15 20.90
C VAL A 248 29.01 -17.78 20.22
N SER A 249 30.05 -16.97 20.47
CA SER A 249 30.23 -15.70 19.78
C SER A 249 30.41 -15.87 18.26
N ASP A 250 31.09 -16.93 17.80
CA ASP A 250 31.26 -17.24 16.38
C ASP A 250 29.91 -17.61 15.72
N VAL A 251 29.05 -18.38 16.41
CA VAL A 251 27.68 -18.70 15.95
C VAL A 251 26.87 -17.44 15.71
N ILE A 252 26.84 -16.54 16.68
CA ILE A 252 26.08 -15.29 16.58
C ILE A 252 26.67 -14.39 15.48
N ASP A 253 27.99 -14.31 15.36
CA ASP A 253 28.62 -13.50 14.31
C ASP A 253 28.33 -14.04 12.90
N ILE A 254 28.26 -15.37 12.73
CA ILE A 254 27.89 -16.00 11.45
C ILE A 254 26.42 -15.71 11.10
N LEU A 255 25.51 -15.91 12.05
CA LEU A 255 24.10 -15.58 11.85
C LEU A 255 23.90 -14.08 11.63
N ALA A 256 24.68 -13.22 12.30
CA ALA A 256 24.66 -11.78 12.11
C ALA A 256 25.07 -11.35 10.71
N VAL A 257 25.85 -12.13 9.94
CA VAL A 257 26.17 -11.75 8.56
C VAL A 257 25.32 -12.46 7.53
N GLY A 258 24.67 -13.55 7.90
CA GLY A 258 24.13 -14.47 6.91
C GLY A 258 22.94 -15.29 7.36
N GLU A 259 22.16 -14.92 8.36
CA GLU A 259 20.88 -15.57 8.65
C GLU A 259 19.82 -15.36 7.55
N PRO A 260 18.82 -16.25 7.41
CA PRO A 260 18.66 -17.55 8.08
C PRO A 260 19.59 -18.62 7.50
N LEU A 261 20.12 -19.53 8.32
CA LEU A 261 20.95 -20.65 7.84
C LEU A 261 20.34 -21.99 8.22
N GLU A 262 20.37 -22.97 7.32
CA GLU A 262 20.06 -24.35 7.67
C GLU A 262 20.95 -24.80 8.85
N LEU A 263 20.37 -25.45 9.85
CA LEU A 263 21.06 -25.88 11.06
C LEU A 263 22.33 -26.69 10.74
N ALA A 264 22.26 -27.58 9.74
CA ALA A 264 23.40 -28.37 9.30
C ALA A 264 24.51 -27.52 8.68
N ALA A 265 24.18 -26.49 7.91
CA ALA A 265 25.14 -25.56 7.33
C ALA A 265 25.80 -24.70 8.42
N LEU A 266 25.02 -24.17 9.37
CA LEU A 266 25.54 -23.41 10.50
C LEU A 266 26.52 -24.25 11.34
N ALA A 267 26.17 -25.50 11.63
CA ALA A 267 27.02 -26.43 12.39
C ALA A 267 28.32 -26.79 11.65
N ARG A 268 28.33 -26.82 10.31
CA ARG A 268 29.55 -27.03 9.52
C ARG A 268 30.49 -25.83 9.51
N ILE A 269 29.94 -24.61 9.51
CA ILE A 269 30.74 -23.38 9.59
C ILE A 269 31.29 -23.16 11.01
N THR A 270 30.54 -23.59 12.02
CA THR A 270 30.83 -23.37 13.44
C THR A 270 31.00 -24.69 14.19
N ASP A 271 30.27 -24.89 15.29
CA ASP A 271 30.27 -26.10 16.11
C ASP A 271 28.85 -26.40 16.60
N ALA A 272 28.41 -27.66 16.52
CA ALA A 272 27.04 -28.03 16.86
C ALA A 272 26.69 -27.78 18.34
N VAL A 273 27.64 -28.02 19.26
CA VAL A 273 27.44 -27.78 20.70
C VAL A 273 27.34 -26.28 20.96
N ALA A 274 28.12 -25.47 20.25
CA ALA A 274 28.02 -24.01 20.34
C ALA A 274 26.65 -23.48 19.86
N VAL A 275 26.01 -24.14 18.88
CA VAL A 275 24.65 -23.78 18.43
C VAL A 275 23.62 -24.14 19.50
N GLU A 276 23.70 -25.33 20.11
CA GLU A 276 22.84 -25.75 21.24
C GLU A 276 22.99 -24.81 22.44
N ASP A 277 24.22 -24.40 22.76
CA ASP A 277 24.50 -23.43 23.82
C ASP A 277 23.90 -22.05 23.49
N ALA A 278 23.96 -21.62 22.22
CA ALA A 278 23.38 -20.35 21.78
C ALA A 278 21.84 -20.34 21.85
N GLU A 279 21.21 -21.47 21.50
CA GLU A 279 19.77 -21.69 21.63
C GLU A 279 19.34 -21.71 23.10
N THR A 280 20.05 -22.45 23.96
CA THR A 280 19.77 -22.53 25.40
C THR A 280 19.86 -21.16 26.08
N ARG A 281 20.74 -20.29 25.58
CA ARG A 281 20.89 -18.89 26.04
C ARG A 281 19.84 -17.93 25.46
N GLY A 282 18.95 -18.39 24.58
CA GLY A 282 17.92 -17.57 23.92
C GLY A 282 18.50 -16.53 22.95
N LEU A 283 19.69 -16.77 22.39
CA LEU A 283 20.35 -15.88 21.43
C LEU A 283 20.10 -16.32 19.99
N VAL A 284 19.75 -17.58 19.79
CA VAL A 284 19.40 -18.21 18.51
C VAL A 284 18.03 -18.87 18.67
N THR A 285 17.21 -18.80 17.63
CA THR A 285 15.94 -19.50 17.50
C THR A 285 16.00 -20.45 16.31
N LEU A 286 15.47 -21.66 16.49
CA LEU A 286 15.32 -22.65 15.45
C LEU A 286 13.87 -22.68 14.96
N GLU A 287 13.67 -22.52 13.66
CA GLU A 287 12.37 -22.51 13.01
C GLU A 287 12.30 -23.69 12.02
N VAL A 288 11.17 -24.39 11.99
CA VAL A 288 10.92 -25.42 10.97
C VAL A 288 10.52 -24.71 9.67
N ALA A 289 11.31 -24.89 8.61
CA ALA A 289 11.07 -24.27 7.30
C ALA A 289 11.13 -25.33 6.20
N GLY A 290 9.98 -25.60 5.56
CA GLY A 290 9.86 -26.67 4.58
C GLY A 290 10.19 -28.04 5.18
N ASP A 291 11.17 -28.74 4.59
CA ASP A 291 11.64 -30.05 5.04
C ASP A 291 12.85 -29.97 6.01
N GLY A 292 13.26 -28.77 6.43
CA GLY A 292 14.46 -28.54 7.23
C GLY A 292 14.27 -27.65 8.46
N ILE A 293 15.36 -27.43 9.20
CA ILE A 293 15.42 -26.53 10.37
C ILE A 293 16.35 -25.36 10.01
N GLU A 294 15.84 -24.14 10.11
CA GLU A 294 16.60 -22.90 9.94
C GLU A 294 16.93 -22.27 11.29
N ALA A 295 18.17 -21.83 11.44
CA ALA A 295 18.65 -21.05 12.56
C ALA A 295 18.63 -19.55 12.23
N ARG A 296 18.12 -18.75 13.16
CA ARG A 296 18.11 -17.29 13.16
C ARG A 296 18.60 -16.76 14.50
N LEU A 297 19.08 -15.53 14.53
CA LEU A 297 19.20 -14.78 15.77
C LEU A 297 17.82 -14.60 16.38
N ALA A 298 17.74 -14.78 17.70
CA ALA A 298 16.50 -14.59 18.44
C ALA A 298 15.94 -13.16 18.33
N HIS A 299 16.79 -12.19 17.97
CA HIS A 299 16.36 -10.83 17.65
C HIS A 299 17.28 -10.17 16.58
N PRO A 300 16.73 -9.52 15.53
CA PRO A 300 17.54 -8.89 14.46
C PRO A 300 18.57 -7.86 14.96
N LEU A 301 18.21 -7.11 16.01
CA LEU A 301 19.11 -6.13 16.64
C LEU A 301 20.38 -6.73 17.26
N TYR A 302 20.38 -8.02 17.61
CA TYR A 302 21.63 -8.69 18.01
C TYR A 302 22.60 -8.67 16.83
N GLY A 303 22.11 -8.94 15.62
CA GLY A 303 22.91 -8.85 14.39
C GLY A 303 23.48 -7.46 14.17
N GLU A 304 22.67 -6.41 14.34
CA GLU A 304 23.14 -5.01 14.18
C GLU A 304 24.27 -4.66 15.16
N VAL A 305 24.12 -5.02 16.43
CA VAL A 305 25.15 -4.76 17.45
C VAL A 305 26.44 -5.51 17.12
N ARG A 306 26.34 -6.79 16.72
CA ARG A 306 27.51 -7.60 16.36
C ARG A 306 28.21 -7.06 15.11
N ARG A 307 27.46 -6.70 14.07
CA ARG A 307 28.02 -6.07 12.85
C ARG A 307 28.67 -4.72 13.15
N GLY A 308 28.09 -3.90 14.01
CA GLY A 308 28.65 -2.60 14.38
C GLY A 308 29.96 -2.66 15.18
N ARG A 309 30.18 -3.74 15.96
CA ARG A 309 31.38 -3.93 16.80
C ARG A 309 32.49 -4.73 16.14
N ALA A 310 32.15 -5.64 15.25
CA ALA A 310 33.14 -6.53 14.65
C ALA A 310 34.07 -5.79 13.68
N PRO A 311 35.38 -6.11 13.65
CA PRO A 311 36.29 -5.56 12.65
C PRO A 311 35.83 -5.88 11.23
N LEU A 312 35.93 -4.90 10.32
CA LEU A 312 35.51 -5.06 8.92
C LEU A 312 36.14 -6.29 8.25
N SER A 313 37.43 -6.56 8.48
CA SER A 313 38.11 -7.74 7.93
C SER A 313 37.52 -9.07 8.41
N ARG A 314 37.05 -9.12 9.67
CA ARG A 314 36.37 -10.30 10.21
C ARG A 314 35.02 -10.49 9.55
N LEU A 315 34.21 -9.44 9.42
CA LEU A 315 32.90 -9.53 8.78
C LEU A 315 33.01 -9.96 7.31
N ARG A 316 34.01 -9.45 6.56
CA ARG A 316 34.28 -9.88 5.19
C ARG A 316 34.57 -11.38 5.11
N ARG A 317 35.47 -11.89 5.97
CA ARG A 317 35.79 -13.32 6.05
C ARG A 317 34.57 -14.18 6.39
N LEU A 318 33.75 -13.76 7.36
CA LEU A 318 32.55 -14.49 7.76
C LEU A 318 31.53 -14.57 6.63
N ARG A 319 31.29 -13.47 5.90
CA ARG A 319 30.45 -13.49 4.69
C ARG A 319 30.99 -14.45 3.63
N GLY A 320 32.31 -14.51 3.45
CA GLY A 320 32.97 -15.45 2.53
C GLY A 320 32.72 -16.92 2.92
N LEU A 321 32.83 -17.25 4.20
CA LEU A 321 32.51 -18.59 4.71
C LEU A 321 31.06 -18.97 4.45
N VAL A 322 30.10 -18.08 4.78
CA VAL A 322 28.68 -18.33 4.53
C VAL A 322 28.38 -18.49 3.04
N ALA A 323 28.92 -17.60 2.19
CA ALA A 323 28.73 -17.69 0.75
C ALA A 323 29.29 -18.99 0.15
N THR A 324 30.43 -19.48 0.67
CA THR A 324 31.04 -20.75 0.26
C THR A 324 30.18 -21.94 0.66
N GLU A 325 29.63 -21.92 1.89
CA GLU A 325 28.74 -22.96 2.37
C GLU A 325 27.43 -23.01 1.56
N LEU A 326 26.81 -21.85 1.31
CA LEU A 326 25.62 -21.76 0.47
C LEU A 326 25.89 -22.29 -0.95
N ALA A 327 27.08 -22.08 -1.51
CA ALA A 327 27.43 -22.62 -2.82
C ALA A 327 27.40 -24.15 -2.89
N ALA A 328 27.59 -24.84 -1.76
CA ALA A 328 27.59 -26.30 -1.68
C ALA A 328 26.18 -26.89 -1.48
N SER A 329 25.24 -26.13 -0.91
CA SER A 329 23.90 -26.60 -0.56
C SER A 329 22.76 -25.99 -1.40
N THR A 330 23.00 -24.88 -2.09
CA THR A 330 21.95 -24.18 -2.86
C THR A 330 21.70 -24.88 -4.19
N ASP A 331 20.44 -25.20 -4.48
CA ASP A 331 20.01 -25.57 -5.82
C ASP A 331 20.39 -24.43 -6.79
N PRO A 332 21.19 -24.69 -7.84
CA PRO A 332 21.55 -23.67 -8.83
C PRO A 332 20.35 -22.92 -9.42
N ASP A 333 19.14 -23.49 -9.38
CA ASP A 333 17.91 -22.88 -9.89
C ASP A 333 17.11 -22.10 -8.83
N ASP A 334 17.51 -22.11 -7.55
CA ASP A 334 16.94 -21.23 -6.52
C ASP A 334 17.46 -19.79 -6.66
N ILE A 335 16.64 -18.93 -7.27
CA ILE A 335 16.96 -17.52 -7.50
C ILE A 335 17.26 -16.78 -6.18
N ARG A 336 16.54 -17.06 -5.09
CA ARG A 336 16.76 -16.38 -3.81
C ARG A 336 18.10 -16.75 -3.21
N GLY A 337 18.44 -18.04 -3.22
CA GLY A 337 19.76 -18.52 -2.81
C GLY A 337 20.89 -17.93 -3.65
N VAL A 338 20.73 -17.86 -4.98
CA VAL A 338 21.72 -17.26 -5.89
C VAL A 338 21.97 -15.77 -5.58
N VAL A 339 20.91 -14.98 -5.43
CA VAL A 339 20.99 -13.54 -5.11
C VAL A 339 21.65 -13.31 -3.76
N ARG A 340 21.25 -14.10 -2.75
CA ARG A 340 21.80 -14.03 -1.41
C ARG A 340 23.28 -14.40 -1.38
N ARG A 341 23.68 -15.49 -2.03
CA ARG A 341 25.09 -15.91 -2.15
C ARG A 341 25.93 -14.80 -2.80
N ALA A 342 25.46 -14.24 -3.92
CA ALA A 342 26.19 -13.18 -4.63
C ALA A 342 26.36 -11.92 -3.78
N THR A 343 25.33 -11.53 -3.03
CA THR A 343 25.38 -10.37 -2.11
C THR A 343 26.41 -10.57 -1.01
N LEU A 344 26.44 -11.76 -0.40
CA LEU A 344 27.45 -12.11 0.60
C LEU A 344 28.86 -12.14 -0.02
N SER A 345 29.03 -12.74 -1.20
CA SER A 345 30.31 -12.77 -1.92
C SER A 345 30.83 -11.38 -2.24
N LEU A 346 29.96 -10.46 -2.66
CA LEU A 346 30.33 -9.08 -3.00
C LEU A 346 30.95 -8.33 -1.80
N GLU A 347 30.43 -8.57 -0.60
CA GLU A 347 30.89 -7.96 0.64
C GLU A 347 31.94 -8.81 1.38
N SER A 348 32.46 -9.86 0.75
CA SER A 348 33.40 -10.80 1.37
C SER A 348 34.87 -10.53 1.02
N ASP A 349 35.77 -11.42 1.46
CA ASP A 349 37.17 -11.51 1.05
C ASP A 349 37.40 -12.51 -0.12
N LEU A 350 36.35 -13.09 -0.68
CA LEU A 350 36.42 -13.97 -1.85
C LEU A 350 36.74 -13.18 -3.13
N ALA A 351 37.35 -13.87 -4.10
CA ALA A 351 37.49 -13.35 -5.45
C ALA A 351 36.10 -13.20 -6.10
N PRO A 352 35.79 -12.09 -6.77
CA PRO A 352 34.51 -11.90 -7.45
C PRO A 352 34.26 -12.96 -8.53
N ASP A 353 33.11 -13.63 -8.46
CA ASP A 353 32.62 -14.52 -9.50
C ASP A 353 31.67 -13.75 -10.42
N THR A 354 32.17 -13.35 -11.58
CA THR A 354 31.42 -12.55 -12.55
C THR A 354 30.17 -13.26 -13.08
N THR A 355 30.20 -14.59 -13.22
CA THR A 355 29.05 -15.37 -13.70
C THR A 355 27.94 -15.39 -12.66
N LEU A 356 28.31 -15.59 -11.38
CA LEU A 356 27.37 -15.51 -10.26
C LEU A 356 26.77 -14.11 -10.14
N LEU A 357 27.59 -13.05 -10.21
CA LEU A 357 27.12 -11.67 -10.07
C LEU A 357 26.13 -11.29 -11.17
N VAL A 358 26.37 -11.69 -12.43
CA VAL A 358 25.42 -11.44 -13.54
C VAL A 358 24.12 -12.21 -13.32
N LYS A 359 24.18 -13.50 -12.99
CA LYS A 359 22.97 -14.31 -12.72
C LYS A 359 22.16 -13.73 -11.55
N ALA A 360 22.84 -13.32 -10.49
CA ALA A 360 22.23 -12.70 -9.32
C ALA A 360 21.66 -11.32 -9.61
N ALA A 361 22.27 -10.52 -10.50
CA ALA A 361 21.69 -9.24 -10.90
C ALA A 361 20.32 -9.44 -11.58
N TYR A 362 20.20 -10.41 -12.49
CA TYR A 362 18.92 -10.79 -13.08
C TYR A 362 17.95 -11.38 -12.05
N GLY A 363 18.44 -12.20 -11.12
CA GLY A 363 17.65 -12.71 -10.00
C GLY A 363 17.10 -11.59 -9.10
N ALA A 364 17.90 -10.55 -8.85
CA ALA A 364 17.47 -9.38 -8.06
C ALA A 364 16.40 -8.57 -8.80
N VAL A 365 16.48 -8.44 -10.13
CA VAL A 365 15.38 -7.87 -10.94
C VAL A 365 14.11 -8.71 -10.79
N TRP A 366 14.21 -10.05 -10.81
CA TRP A 366 13.09 -10.96 -10.59
C TRP A 366 12.46 -10.86 -9.20
N LEU A 367 13.27 -10.60 -8.19
CA LEU A 367 12.82 -10.33 -6.82
C LEU A 367 12.37 -8.88 -6.60
N GLY A 368 12.40 -8.01 -7.61
CA GLY A 368 12.05 -6.59 -7.47
C GLY A 368 13.09 -5.74 -6.74
N GLU A 369 14.25 -6.29 -6.39
CA GLU A 369 15.34 -5.62 -5.67
C GLU A 369 16.24 -4.83 -6.64
N LEU A 370 15.67 -3.83 -7.31
CA LEU A 370 16.36 -3.11 -8.39
C LEU A 370 17.65 -2.40 -7.94
N ALA A 371 17.69 -1.87 -6.71
CA ALA A 371 18.90 -1.26 -6.16
C ALA A 371 20.02 -2.29 -5.91
N LEU A 372 19.65 -3.52 -5.51
CA LEU A 372 20.62 -4.61 -5.40
C LEU A 372 21.09 -5.07 -6.78
N ALA A 373 20.18 -5.13 -7.76
CA ALA A 373 20.53 -5.45 -9.14
C ALA A 373 21.55 -4.46 -9.73
N ASP A 374 21.38 -3.15 -9.51
CA ASP A 374 22.36 -2.12 -9.90
C ASP A 374 23.74 -2.38 -9.26
N ARG A 375 23.78 -2.64 -7.94
CA ARG A 375 25.04 -2.92 -7.22
C ARG A 375 25.75 -4.17 -7.71
N LEU A 376 25.02 -5.29 -7.86
CA LEU A 376 25.58 -6.56 -8.32
C LEU A 376 26.11 -6.45 -9.76
N ALA A 377 25.35 -5.77 -10.63
CA ALA A 377 25.75 -5.55 -12.01
C ALA A 377 26.94 -4.58 -12.13
N GLU A 378 26.99 -3.51 -11.34
CA GLU A 378 28.14 -2.60 -11.28
C GLU A 378 29.42 -3.34 -10.86
N ALA A 379 29.33 -4.24 -9.88
CA ALA A 379 30.45 -5.08 -9.47
C ALA A 379 30.93 -5.99 -10.59
N ALA A 380 30.01 -6.64 -11.31
CA ALA A 380 30.36 -7.47 -12.47
C ALA A 380 31.03 -6.66 -13.60
N ILE A 381 30.60 -5.42 -13.84
CA ILE A 381 31.22 -4.52 -14.83
C ILE A 381 32.66 -4.19 -14.44
N LYS A 382 32.92 -3.85 -13.16
CA LYS A 382 34.26 -3.52 -12.67
C LYS A 382 35.27 -4.66 -12.85
N GLU A 383 34.79 -5.90 -12.73
CA GLU A 383 35.58 -7.12 -12.89
C GLU A 383 35.64 -7.62 -14.35
N GLY A 384 35.08 -6.87 -15.31
CA GLY A 384 35.21 -7.15 -16.73
C GLY A 384 34.32 -8.27 -17.27
N ALA A 385 33.12 -8.48 -16.70
CA ALA A 385 32.18 -9.55 -17.09
C ALA A 385 31.48 -9.37 -18.46
N GLY A 386 32.05 -8.57 -19.37
CA GLY A 386 31.49 -8.31 -20.70
C GLY A 386 30.32 -7.32 -20.72
N ALA A 387 29.48 -7.40 -21.76
CA ALA A 387 28.41 -6.44 -22.01
C ALA A 387 27.14 -6.69 -21.17
N GLU A 388 26.82 -7.95 -20.88
CA GLU A 388 25.58 -8.37 -20.22
C GLU A 388 25.25 -7.66 -18.90
N PRO A 389 26.19 -7.45 -17.95
CA PRO A 389 25.87 -6.71 -16.73
C PRO A 389 25.46 -5.25 -16.99
N ASN A 390 25.89 -4.64 -18.10
CA ASN A 390 25.45 -3.28 -18.46
C ASN A 390 23.97 -3.27 -18.85
N PHE A 391 23.46 -4.32 -19.50
CA PHE A 391 22.04 -4.41 -19.88
C PHE A 391 21.13 -4.51 -18.64
N VAL A 392 21.45 -5.43 -17.72
CA VAL A 392 20.65 -5.58 -16.48
C VAL A 392 20.78 -4.35 -15.57
N ARG A 393 21.97 -3.72 -15.50
CA ARG A 393 22.16 -2.48 -14.76
C ARG A 393 21.33 -1.34 -15.33
N ALA A 394 21.39 -1.12 -16.64
CA ALA A 394 20.61 -0.08 -17.30
C ALA A 394 19.11 -0.30 -17.14
N HIS A 395 18.65 -1.55 -17.20
CA HIS A 395 17.27 -1.91 -16.92
C HIS A 395 16.85 -1.52 -15.50
N ALA A 396 17.64 -1.91 -14.49
CA ALA A 396 17.38 -1.57 -13.10
C ALA A 396 17.37 -0.05 -12.85
N LEU A 397 18.34 0.68 -13.40
CA LEU A 397 18.43 2.15 -13.30
C LEU A 397 17.21 2.83 -13.95
N SER A 398 16.78 2.36 -15.13
CA SER A 398 15.60 2.89 -15.81
C SER A 398 14.33 2.77 -14.95
N TRP A 399 14.12 1.59 -14.34
CA TRP A 399 13.00 1.31 -13.44
C TRP A 399 13.12 1.93 -12.04
N LEU A 400 14.30 2.42 -11.67
CA LEU A 400 14.49 3.27 -10.49
C LEU A 400 14.23 4.75 -10.79
N GLY A 401 13.79 5.10 -12.00
CA GLY A 401 13.60 6.48 -12.45
C GLY A 401 14.90 7.21 -12.81
N ARG A 402 16.04 6.50 -12.86
CA ARG A 402 17.37 7.04 -13.17
C ARG A 402 17.70 6.86 -14.66
N GLY A 403 16.82 7.36 -15.52
CA GLY A 403 16.91 7.16 -16.98
C GLY A 403 18.19 7.72 -17.63
N GLU A 404 18.72 8.85 -17.13
CA GLU A 404 19.99 9.42 -17.59
C GLU A 404 21.19 8.52 -17.25
N ASP A 405 21.21 7.95 -16.04
CA ASP A 405 22.25 7.02 -15.63
C ASP A 405 22.17 5.71 -16.45
N ALA A 406 20.95 5.24 -16.74
CA ALA A 406 20.73 4.10 -17.61
C ALA A 406 21.27 4.36 -19.04
N GLU A 407 20.99 5.53 -19.62
CA GLU A 407 21.52 5.90 -20.94
C GLU A 407 23.05 6.04 -20.92
N SER A 408 23.63 6.60 -19.85
CA SER A 408 25.08 6.68 -19.68
C SER A 408 25.75 5.29 -19.70
N VAL A 409 25.15 4.32 -18.99
CA VAL A 409 25.63 2.92 -18.98
C VAL A 409 25.53 2.31 -20.38
N LEU A 410 24.39 2.46 -21.07
CA LEU A 410 24.19 1.86 -22.39
C LEU A 410 25.08 2.51 -23.47
N ALA A 411 25.20 3.84 -23.46
CA ALA A 411 26.04 4.58 -24.41
C ALA A 411 27.55 4.29 -24.22
N GLY A 412 27.96 3.86 -23.02
CA GLY A 412 29.33 3.43 -22.72
C GLY A 412 29.70 2.07 -23.33
N ILE A 413 28.74 1.29 -23.81
CA ILE A 413 29.01 -0.04 -24.39
C ILE A 413 29.61 0.11 -25.79
N ARG A 414 30.75 -0.55 -26.00
CA ARG A 414 31.45 -0.61 -27.28
C ARG A 414 30.71 -1.49 -28.29
N ALA A 415 29.84 -0.87 -29.10
CA ALA A 415 29.01 -1.57 -30.09
C ALA A 415 29.82 -2.35 -31.15
N ASP A 416 31.07 -1.95 -31.42
CA ASP A 416 31.99 -2.64 -32.33
C ASP A 416 32.42 -4.03 -31.84
N GLN A 417 32.30 -4.29 -30.53
CA GLN A 417 32.67 -5.55 -29.90
C GLN A 417 31.47 -6.50 -29.69
N LEU A 418 30.27 -6.08 -30.08
CA LEU A 418 29.03 -6.82 -29.87
C LEU A 418 28.64 -7.67 -31.10
N THR A 419 27.99 -8.81 -30.82
CA THR A 419 27.32 -9.60 -31.86
C THR A 419 26.19 -8.79 -32.53
N GLY A 420 25.74 -9.20 -33.71
CA GLY A 420 24.62 -8.53 -34.39
C GLY A 420 23.34 -8.50 -33.54
N ARG A 421 23.07 -9.61 -32.83
CA ARG A 421 21.96 -9.73 -31.88
C ARG A 421 22.11 -8.78 -30.69
N ASP A 422 23.29 -8.72 -30.07
CA ASP A 422 23.51 -7.86 -28.90
C ASP A 422 23.52 -6.37 -29.25
N ARG A 423 23.94 -6.02 -30.47
CA ARG A 423 23.79 -4.64 -31.00
C ARG A 423 22.32 -4.26 -31.12
N ALA A 424 21.47 -5.17 -31.60
CA ALA A 424 20.04 -4.93 -31.70
C ALA A 424 19.37 -4.88 -30.30
N LYS A 425 19.78 -5.73 -29.36
CA LYS A 425 19.37 -5.67 -27.94
C LYS A 425 19.76 -4.33 -27.30
N LEU A 426 20.98 -3.85 -27.53
CA LEU A 426 21.45 -2.54 -27.08
C LEU A 426 20.58 -1.41 -27.65
N ALA A 427 20.30 -1.43 -28.96
CA ALA A 427 19.43 -0.44 -29.59
C ALA A 427 18.02 -0.46 -28.97
N PHE A 428 17.43 -1.64 -28.80
CA PHE A 428 16.13 -1.83 -28.15
C PHE A 428 16.08 -1.20 -26.75
N LEU A 429 17.08 -1.50 -25.90
CA LEU A 429 17.12 -1.01 -24.52
C LEU A 429 17.32 0.51 -24.46
N ARG A 430 18.19 1.09 -25.31
CA ARG A 430 18.39 2.55 -25.40
C ARG A 430 17.12 3.25 -25.85
N CYS A 431 16.46 2.73 -26.89
CA CYS A 431 15.21 3.31 -27.39
C CYS A 431 14.09 3.20 -26.35
N SER A 432 13.99 2.08 -25.64
CA SER A 432 13.01 1.87 -24.56
C SER A 432 13.23 2.83 -23.39
N ASN A 433 14.47 2.99 -22.93
CA ASN A 433 14.80 3.95 -21.89
C ASN A 433 14.51 5.40 -22.34
N THR A 434 14.85 5.73 -23.59
CA THR A 434 14.61 7.05 -24.17
C THR A 434 13.11 7.36 -24.27
N LEU A 435 12.31 6.38 -24.72
CA LEU A 435 10.86 6.52 -24.84
C LEU A 435 10.18 6.65 -23.47
N TRP A 436 10.46 5.73 -22.56
CA TRP A 436 9.69 5.58 -21.32
C TRP A 436 10.23 6.41 -20.15
N ALA A 437 11.54 6.33 -19.87
CA ALA A 437 12.15 6.98 -18.71
C ALA A 437 12.50 8.44 -19.00
N LEU A 438 13.07 8.74 -20.17
CA LEU A 438 13.40 10.12 -20.57
C LEU A 438 12.18 10.86 -21.16
N GLY A 439 11.22 10.12 -21.72
CA GLY A 439 10.01 10.70 -22.31
C GLY A 439 10.23 11.40 -23.64
N ASP A 440 11.21 10.94 -24.43
CA ASP A 440 11.57 11.50 -25.73
C ASP A 440 11.30 10.51 -26.87
N PRO A 441 10.04 10.39 -27.34
CA PRO A 441 9.70 9.49 -28.44
C PRO A 441 10.41 9.85 -29.74
N ALA A 442 10.67 11.14 -30.00
CA ALA A 442 11.33 11.58 -31.23
C ALA A 442 12.77 11.04 -31.27
N ARG A 443 13.52 11.22 -30.17
CA ARG A 443 14.88 10.68 -30.08
C ARG A 443 14.90 9.15 -30.13
N ALA A 444 13.95 8.49 -29.48
CA ALA A 444 13.84 7.04 -29.54
C ALA A 444 13.62 6.53 -30.97
N LYS A 445 12.85 7.28 -31.78
CA LYS A 445 12.63 6.96 -33.20
C LYS A 445 13.89 7.13 -34.06
N GLU A 446 14.64 8.20 -33.83
CA GLU A 446 15.93 8.42 -34.51
C GLU A 446 16.90 7.27 -34.23
N LEU A 447 17.05 6.90 -32.96
CA LEU A 447 17.94 5.83 -32.52
C LEU A 447 17.59 4.47 -33.16
N ILE A 448 16.30 4.14 -33.25
CA ILE A 448 15.90 2.86 -33.85
C ILE A 448 16.05 2.86 -35.37
N ASP A 449 15.84 3.99 -36.04
CA ASP A 449 16.03 4.11 -37.49
C ASP A 449 17.51 3.99 -37.88
N GLU A 450 18.41 4.60 -37.10
CA GLU A 450 19.86 4.44 -37.24
C GLU A 450 20.29 2.97 -37.07
N ALA A 451 19.73 2.28 -36.06
CA ALA A 451 20.01 0.87 -35.81
C ALA A 451 19.46 -0.04 -36.93
N ALA A 452 18.27 0.26 -37.45
CA ALA A 452 17.66 -0.49 -38.55
C ALA A 452 18.50 -0.42 -39.84
N GLY A 453 19.12 0.73 -40.13
CA GLY A 453 19.96 0.93 -41.31
C GLY A 453 21.30 0.17 -41.30
N SER A 454 21.72 -0.35 -40.15
CA SER A 454 23.02 -1.01 -39.95
C SER A 454 22.92 -2.46 -39.46
N SER A 455 21.70 -2.99 -39.27
CA SER A 455 21.46 -4.31 -38.66
C SER A 455 21.57 -5.47 -39.66
N LEU A 456 22.12 -6.59 -39.19
CA LEU A 456 22.10 -7.91 -39.86
C LEU A 456 20.77 -8.63 -39.59
N ALA A 457 20.45 -9.66 -40.39
CA ALA A 457 19.20 -10.42 -40.31
C ALA A 457 18.88 -10.96 -38.89
N ASP A 458 19.91 -11.39 -38.16
CA ASP A 458 19.78 -12.02 -36.83
C ASP A 458 19.31 -11.08 -35.70
N GLY A 459 19.35 -9.76 -35.91
CA GLY A 459 18.92 -8.74 -34.93
C GLY A 459 17.57 -8.10 -35.25
N ARG A 460 16.97 -8.41 -36.41
CA ARG A 460 15.83 -7.69 -36.97
C ARG A 460 14.60 -7.67 -36.05
N ALA A 461 14.36 -8.75 -35.33
CA ALA A 461 13.18 -8.88 -34.50
C ALA A 461 13.22 -8.00 -33.22
N TYR A 462 14.40 -7.64 -32.69
CA TYR A 462 14.50 -6.59 -31.65
C TYR A 462 14.08 -5.23 -32.19
N ILE A 463 14.49 -4.92 -33.43
CA ILE A 463 14.12 -3.68 -34.10
C ILE A 463 12.61 -3.63 -34.32
N ASP A 464 12.04 -4.67 -34.94
CA ASP A 464 10.62 -4.72 -35.27
C ASP A 464 9.73 -4.70 -34.02
N ALA A 465 10.19 -5.31 -32.93
CA ALA A 465 9.49 -5.24 -31.68
C ALA A 465 9.53 -3.85 -31.04
N PHE A 466 10.67 -3.16 -31.02
CA PHE A 466 10.68 -1.77 -30.56
C PHE A 466 9.80 -0.89 -31.46
N VAL A 467 9.82 -1.10 -32.78
CA VAL A 467 8.96 -0.37 -33.72
C VAL A 467 7.47 -0.63 -33.43
N THR A 468 7.10 -1.86 -33.06
CA THR A 468 5.76 -2.21 -32.59
C THR A 468 5.39 -1.42 -31.33
N VAL A 469 6.25 -1.43 -30.32
CA VAL A 469 6.08 -0.67 -29.06
C VAL A 469 5.98 0.83 -29.34
N TYR A 470 6.81 1.35 -30.24
CA TYR A 470 6.82 2.76 -30.63
C TYR A 470 5.50 3.18 -31.26
N TRP A 471 4.96 2.43 -32.22
CA TRP A 471 3.69 2.77 -32.84
C TRP A 471 2.52 2.69 -31.87
N PHE A 472 2.54 1.73 -30.95
CA PHE A 472 1.60 1.69 -29.83
C PHE A 472 1.72 2.94 -28.94
N ALA A 473 2.95 3.31 -28.56
CA ALA A 473 3.21 4.49 -27.75
C ALA A 473 2.81 5.80 -28.45
N MET A 474 2.81 5.83 -29.79
CA MET A 474 2.34 6.96 -30.59
C MET A 474 0.85 6.90 -30.95
N ASP A 475 0.09 5.99 -30.33
CA ASP A 475 -1.36 5.82 -30.53
C ASP A 475 -1.74 5.49 -31.99
N GLN A 476 -0.91 4.67 -32.65
CA GLN A 476 -1.09 4.18 -34.02
C GLN A 476 -1.21 2.63 -34.05
N PRO A 477 -2.33 2.07 -33.57
CA PRO A 477 -2.48 0.62 -33.37
C PRO A 477 -2.35 -0.19 -34.67
N ASP A 478 -2.88 0.30 -35.80
CA ASP A 478 -2.80 -0.43 -37.08
C ASP A 478 -1.36 -0.67 -37.54
N LYS A 479 -0.48 0.32 -37.33
CA LYS A 479 0.94 0.19 -37.65
C LYS A 479 1.65 -0.76 -36.70
N ALA A 480 1.29 -0.74 -35.42
CA ALA A 480 1.84 -1.67 -34.43
C ALA A 480 1.48 -3.11 -34.80
N ILE A 481 0.20 -3.39 -35.11
CA ILE A 481 -0.28 -4.72 -35.54
C ILE A 481 0.43 -5.17 -36.82
N GLU A 482 0.59 -4.28 -37.81
CA GLU A 482 1.21 -4.67 -39.08
C GLU A 482 2.67 -5.10 -38.91
N VAL A 483 3.43 -4.37 -38.08
CA VAL A 483 4.82 -4.73 -37.78
C VAL A 483 4.89 -6.00 -36.93
N SER A 484 3.97 -6.19 -35.98
CA SER A 484 4.00 -7.33 -35.08
C SER A 484 3.76 -8.68 -35.77
N LYS A 485 3.08 -8.71 -36.92
CA LYS A 485 2.86 -9.93 -37.73
C LYS A 485 4.15 -10.61 -38.18
N GLN A 486 5.26 -9.87 -38.22
CA GLN A 486 6.57 -10.37 -38.64
C GLN A 486 7.36 -10.99 -37.46
N LEU A 487 6.83 -10.92 -36.23
CA LEU A 487 7.49 -11.39 -35.02
C LEU A 487 7.05 -12.80 -34.65
N ALA A 488 8.02 -13.70 -34.46
CA ALA A 488 7.82 -14.95 -33.74
C ALA A 488 8.11 -14.71 -32.24
N LEU A 489 7.05 -14.43 -31.47
CA LEU A 489 7.17 -13.99 -30.06
C LEU A 489 7.82 -15.05 -29.15
N GLU A 490 7.72 -16.32 -29.53
CA GLU A 490 8.31 -17.45 -28.80
C GLU A 490 9.85 -17.48 -28.87
N ASP A 491 10.44 -16.85 -29.90
CA ASP A 491 11.88 -16.90 -30.16
C ASP A 491 12.69 -15.81 -29.43
N ILE A 492 12.03 -14.81 -28.81
CA ILE A 492 12.68 -13.65 -28.17
C ILE A 492 12.00 -13.30 -26.85
N PRO A 493 12.34 -13.98 -25.74
CA PRO A 493 11.48 -14.00 -24.56
C PRO A 493 11.22 -12.62 -23.89
N VAL A 494 12.23 -11.75 -23.76
CA VAL A 494 12.07 -10.40 -23.13
C VAL A 494 11.13 -9.51 -23.94
N VAL A 495 11.37 -9.52 -25.24
CA VAL A 495 10.69 -8.72 -26.25
C VAL A 495 9.27 -9.26 -26.49
N GLY A 496 9.10 -10.58 -26.40
CA GLY A 496 7.82 -11.27 -26.52
C GLY A 496 6.84 -10.84 -25.43
N ALA A 497 7.29 -10.68 -24.18
CA ALA A 497 6.42 -10.21 -23.10
C ALA A 497 5.97 -8.75 -23.29
N GLU A 498 6.87 -7.86 -23.73
CA GLU A 498 6.53 -6.46 -24.02
C GLU A 498 5.58 -6.31 -25.20
N VAL A 499 5.81 -7.04 -26.29
CA VAL A 499 4.89 -7.05 -27.43
C VAL A 499 3.55 -7.69 -27.06
N SER A 500 3.53 -8.74 -26.24
CA SER A 500 2.27 -9.34 -25.76
C SER A 500 1.45 -8.35 -24.94
N TRP A 501 2.09 -7.56 -24.06
CA TRP A 501 1.41 -6.47 -23.36
C TRP A 501 0.81 -5.45 -24.33
N VAL A 502 1.59 -5.00 -25.32
CA VAL A 502 1.13 -4.04 -26.34
C VAL A 502 -0.07 -4.56 -27.10
N LEU A 503 0.00 -5.80 -27.60
CA LEU A 503 -1.08 -6.42 -28.37
C LEU A 503 -2.32 -6.66 -27.52
N THR A 504 -2.15 -7.06 -26.25
CA THR A 504 -3.24 -7.18 -25.28
C THR A 504 -3.97 -5.85 -25.13
N GLN A 505 -3.25 -4.74 -24.95
CA GLN A 505 -3.86 -3.42 -24.79
C GLN A 505 -4.53 -2.93 -26.09
N ILE A 506 -3.94 -3.19 -27.26
CA ILE A 506 -4.55 -2.82 -28.54
C ILE A 506 -5.87 -3.58 -28.75
N SER A 507 -5.90 -4.89 -28.46
CA SER A 507 -7.11 -5.70 -28.55
C SER A 507 -8.16 -5.30 -27.50
N ALA A 508 -7.72 -4.91 -26.30
CA ALA A 508 -8.58 -4.34 -25.27
C ALA A 508 -9.29 -3.07 -25.76
N ASP A 509 -8.53 -2.09 -26.27
CA ASP A 509 -9.08 -0.83 -26.78
C ASP A 509 -10.06 -1.07 -27.94
N ALA A 510 -9.74 -2.03 -28.81
CA ALA A 510 -10.56 -2.39 -29.95
C ALA A 510 -11.86 -3.15 -29.57
N GLY A 511 -12.03 -3.53 -28.30
CA GLY A 511 -13.19 -4.28 -27.84
C GLY A 511 -13.13 -5.78 -28.13
N ARG A 512 -11.94 -6.33 -28.43
CA ARG A 512 -11.73 -7.76 -28.69
C ARG A 512 -11.17 -8.43 -27.44
N ALA A 513 -12.04 -8.66 -26.46
CA ALA A 513 -11.65 -9.10 -25.13
C ALA A 513 -11.11 -10.53 -25.12
N ASP A 514 -11.69 -11.43 -25.92
CA ASP A 514 -11.22 -12.82 -25.99
C ASP A 514 -9.81 -12.92 -26.58
N GLU A 515 -9.53 -12.12 -27.62
CA GLU A 515 -8.18 -12.02 -28.22
C GLU A 515 -7.19 -11.40 -27.22
N ALA A 516 -7.60 -10.36 -26.50
CA ALA A 516 -6.76 -9.72 -25.48
C ALA A 516 -6.39 -10.70 -24.36
N VAL A 517 -7.35 -11.45 -23.83
CA VAL A 517 -7.10 -12.48 -22.80
C VAL A 517 -6.16 -13.56 -23.31
N SER A 518 -6.40 -14.09 -24.52
CA SER A 518 -5.53 -15.11 -25.10
C SER A 518 -4.08 -14.61 -25.29
N THR A 519 -3.93 -13.34 -25.70
CA THR A 519 -2.61 -12.70 -25.85
C THR A 519 -1.94 -12.49 -24.49
N ALA A 520 -2.71 -12.10 -23.47
CA ALA A 520 -2.22 -11.92 -22.11
C ALA A 520 -1.72 -13.24 -21.50
N GLU A 521 -2.47 -14.33 -21.68
CA GLU A 521 -2.09 -15.67 -21.22
C GLU A 521 -0.76 -16.13 -21.84
N ALA A 522 -0.59 -15.92 -23.15
CA ALA A 522 0.67 -16.21 -23.84
C ALA A 522 1.82 -15.34 -23.28
N GLY A 523 1.57 -14.04 -23.08
CA GLY A 523 2.55 -13.13 -22.49
C GLY A 523 2.95 -13.51 -21.06
N HIS A 524 2.00 -13.95 -20.23
CA HIS A 524 2.27 -14.44 -18.87
C HIS A 524 3.14 -15.69 -18.87
N ALA A 525 2.91 -16.62 -19.81
CA ALA A 525 3.75 -17.82 -19.95
C ALA A 525 5.20 -17.47 -20.31
N VAL A 526 5.42 -16.44 -21.15
CA VAL A 526 6.76 -15.94 -21.49
C VAL A 526 7.41 -15.23 -20.29
N ALA A 527 6.67 -14.34 -19.61
CA ALA A 527 7.17 -13.62 -18.44
C ALA A 527 7.54 -14.56 -17.27
N ALA A 528 6.85 -15.69 -17.12
CA ALA A 528 7.15 -16.68 -16.09
C ALA A 528 8.45 -17.47 -16.32
N ARG A 529 8.95 -17.53 -17.56
CA ARG A 529 10.13 -18.32 -17.95
C ARG A 529 11.41 -17.49 -18.06
N THR A 530 11.36 -16.18 -17.77
CA THR A 530 12.46 -15.25 -18.02
C THR A 530 12.81 -14.42 -16.78
N LEU A 531 14.11 -14.17 -16.58
CA LEU A 531 14.61 -13.31 -15.50
C LEU A 531 14.73 -11.84 -15.91
N ASP A 532 14.69 -11.56 -17.22
CA ASP A 532 15.05 -10.26 -17.79
C ASP A 532 13.88 -9.24 -17.76
N ALA A 533 12.62 -9.70 -17.74
CA ALA A 533 11.44 -8.82 -17.71
C ALA A 533 10.27 -9.30 -16.81
N PRO A 534 10.53 -9.70 -15.55
CA PRO A 534 9.53 -10.25 -14.64
C PRO A 534 8.42 -9.24 -14.26
N HIS A 535 8.73 -7.94 -14.29
CA HIS A 535 7.77 -6.86 -14.08
C HIS A 535 6.68 -6.80 -15.17
N MET A 536 6.93 -7.34 -16.37
CA MET A 536 5.98 -7.31 -17.49
C MET A 536 4.68 -8.03 -17.17
N ARG A 537 4.69 -8.99 -16.23
CA ARG A 537 3.45 -9.61 -15.75
C ARG A 537 2.44 -8.59 -15.20
N PHE A 538 2.91 -7.50 -14.60
CA PHE A 538 2.03 -6.44 -14.09
C PHE A 538 1.48 -5.57 -15.22
N ASN A 539 2.29 -5.27 -16.23
CA ASN A 539 1.84 -4.52 -17.41
C ASN A 539 0.79 -5.32 -18.19
N ILE A 540 1.05 -6.62 -18.40
CA ILE A 540 0.10 -7.54 -19.06
C ILE A 540 -1.20 -7.60 -18.25
N ALA A 541 -1.13 -7.76 -16.93
CA ALA A 541 -2.31 -7.77 -16.07
C ALA A 541 -3.10 -6.44 -16.13
N ASP A 542 -2.44 -5.27 -16.19
CA ASP A 542 -3.12 -3.97 -16.34
C ASP A 542 -3.89 -3.88 -17.68
N ALA A 543 -3.33 -4.45 -18.76
CA ALA A 543 -3.97 -4.50 -20.06
C ALA A 543 -5.12 -5.51 -20.10
N GLU A 544 -4.96 -6.69 -19.50
CA GLU A 544 -6.00 -7.72 -19.38
C GLU A 544 -7.19 -7.20 -18.55
N VAL A 545 -6.93 -6.55 -17.41
CA VAL A 545 -7.96 -5.86 -16.62
C VAL A 545 -8.69 -4.81 -17.46
N SER A 546 -7.98 -4.08 -18.33
CA SER A 546 -8.61 -3.11 -19.22
C SER A 546 -9.54 -3.78 -20.22
N ALA A 547 -9.13 -4.91 -20.82
CA ALA A 547 -9.97 -5.67 -21.76
C ALA A 547 -11.26 -6.17 -21.10
N LEU A 548 -11.12 -6.83 -19.96
CA LEU A 548 -12.25 -7.40 -19.21
C LEU A 548 -13.22 -6.31 -18.72
N MET A 549 -12.70 -5.18 -18.26
CA MET A 549 -13.54 -4.05 -17.84
C MET A 549 -14.31 -3.41 -19.00
N LEU A 550 -13.67 -3.23 -20.17
CA LEU A 550 -14.34 -2.70 -21.36
C LEU A 550 -15.39 -3.67 -21.92
N ALA A 551 -15.19 -4.99 -21.79
CA ALA A 551 -16.17 -6.00 -22.16
C ALA A 551 -17.36 -6.10 -21.18
N GLY A 552 -17.14 -5.73 -19.91
CA GLY A 552 -18.13 -5.90 -18.83
C GLY A 552 -17.96 -7.21 -18.04
N ASP A 553 -16.81 -7.87 -18.12
CA ASP A 553 -16.46 -9.04 -17.30
C ASP A 553 -15.74 -8.60 -16.01
N VAL A 554 -16.47 -7.90 -15.15
CA VAL A 554 -15.92 -7.28 -13.93
C VAL A 554 -15.40 -8.35 -12.94
N GLY A 555 -16.05 -9.52 -12.90
CA GLY A 555 -15.66 -10.63 -12.05
C GLY A 555 -14.24 -11.12 -12.37
N ARG A 556 -13.99 -11.51 -13.62
CA ARG A 556 -12.65 -11.95 -14.06
C ARG A 556 -11.62 -10.84 -13.97
N ALA A 557 -12.00 -9.58 -14.22
CA ALA A 557 -11.10 -8.46 -14.05
C ALA A 557 -10.58 -8.34 -12.59
N ARG A 558 -11.46 -8.55 -11.60
CA ARG A 558 -11.05 -8.57 -10.19
C ARG A 558 -10.16 -9.75 -9.85
N GLU A 559 -10.41 -10.93 -10.41
CA GLU A 559 -9.57 -12.11 -10.22
C GLU A 559 -8.15 -11.91 -10.74
N VAL A 560 -8.01 -11.35 -11.95
CA VAL A 560 -6.70 -11.01 -12.53
C VAL A 560 -5.98 -9.98 -11.66
N ALA A 561 -6.68 -8.94 -11.24
CA ALA A 561 -6.10 -7.89 -10.41
C ALA A 561 -5.66 -8.39 -9.03
N GLU A 562 -6.44 -9.28 -8.41
CA GLU A 562 -6.09 -9.90 -7.14
C GLU A 562 -4.89 -10.83 -7.28
N ARG A 563 -4.79 -11.60 -8.36
CA ARG A 563 -3.61 -12.41 -8.68
C ARG A 563 -2.36 -11.54 -8.81
N ALA A 564 -2.45 -10.42 -9.53
CA ALA A 564 -1.35 -9.47 -9.65
C ALA A 564 -0.95 -8.88 -8.29
N ARG A 565 -1.94 -8.54 -7.44
CA ARG A 565 -1.69 -8.04 -6.07
C ARG A 565 -0.99 -9.08 -5.19
N GLN A 566 -1.40 -10.34 -5.25
CA GLN A 566 -0.77 -11.45 -4.51
C GLN A 566 0.66 -11.68 -4.97
N GLN A 567 0.91 -11.70 -6.29
CA GLN A 567 2.26 -11.82 -6.85
C GLN A 567 3.18 -10.65 -6.48
N ALA A 568 2.61 -9.48 -6.18
CA ALA A 568 3.33 -8.28 -5.77
C ALA A 568 3.51 -8.16 -4.25
N ALA A 569 2.77 -8.93 -3.43
CA ALA A 569 2.70 -8.74 -1.99
C ALA A 569 4.06 -8.87 -1.30
N ASP A 570 4.87 -9.83 -1.76
CA ASP A 570 6.20 -10.11 -1.20
C ASP A 570 7.34 -9.43 -1.97
N LEU A 571 7.03 -8.61 -2.99
CA LEU A 571 8.04 -7.90 -3.77
C LEU A 571 8.14 -6.44 -3.33
N PRO A 572 9.34 -5.88 -3.16
CA PRO A 572 9.52 -4.50 -2.77
C PRO A 572 9.27 -3.52 -3.94
N GLY A 573 9.19 -2.24 -3.59
CA GLY A 573 9.27 -1.13 -4.53
C GLY A 573 8.13 -1.05 -5.55
N ALA A 574 8.47 -0.86 -6.83
CA ALA A 574 7.49 -0.61 -7.89
C ALA A 574 6.50 -1.76 -8.11
N ALA A 575 6.91 -3.01 -7.86
CA ALA A 575 6.05 -4.18 -8.02
C ALA A 575 4.83 -4.12 -7.08
N GLN A 576 5.06 -3.87 -5.79
CA GLN A 576 4.00 -3.71 -4.78
C GLN A 576 3.01 -2.60 -5.16
N LEU A 577 3.54 -1.45 -5.58
CA LEU A 577 2.75 -0.29 -5.99
C LEU A 577 1.90 -0.60 -7.22
N LEU A 578 2.45 -1.31 -8.23
CA LEU A 578 1.72 -1.74 -9.42
C LEU A 578 0.61 -2.73 -9.07
N GLY A 579 0.87 -3.72 -8.21
CA GLY A 579 -0.15 -4.66 -7.75
C GLY A 579 -1.33 -3.96 -7.07
N ALA A 580 -1.05 -2.98 -6.20
CA ALA A 580 -2.08 -2.15 -5.58
C ALA A 580 -2.83 -1.30 -6.63
N ALA A 581 -2.12 -0.71 -7.59
CA ALA A 581 -2.72 0.13 -8.62
C ALA A 581 -3.70 -0.62 -9.53
N ILE A 582 -3.32 -1.83 -9.95
CA ILE A 582 -4.15 -2.72 -10.79
C ILE A 582 -5.40 -3.15 -10.03
N ALA A 583 -5.25 -3.55 -8.76
CA ALA A 583 -6.38 -3.85 -7.87
C ALA A 583 -7.30 -2.64 -7.67
N GLY A 584 -6.73 -1.43 -7.51
CA GLY A 584 -7.48 -0.19 -7.40
C GLY A 584 -8.28 0.15 -8.66
N ARG A 585 -7.72 -0.08 -9.86
CA ARG A 585 -8.44 0.05 -11.13
C ARG A 585 -9.58 -0.96 -11.26
N ALA A 586 -9.35 -2.20 -10.84
CA ALA A 586 -10.39 -3.23 -10.88
C ALA A 586 -11.53 -2.91 -9.88
N ALA A 587 -11.20 -2.41 -8.69
CA ALA A 587 -12.18 -1.92 -7.72
C ALA A 587 -13.00 -0.75 -8.27
N LEU A 588 -12.35 0.20 -8.97
CA LEU A 588 -13.06 1.32 -9.62
C LEU A 588 -14.07 0.81 -10.66
N GLY A 589 -13.65 -0.09 -11.56
CA GLY A 589 -14.56 -0.67 -12.57
C GLY A 589 -15.71 -1.46 -11.97
N ALA A 590 -15.51 -2.02 -10.77
CA ALA A 590 -16.55 -2.67 -9.99
C ALA A 590 -17.39 -1.68 -9.15
N GLY A 591 -17.12 -0.38 -9.16
CA GLY A 591 -17.81 0.58 -8.31
C GLY A 591 -17.52 0.47 -6.80
N ASP A 592 -16.52 -0.31 -6.37
CA ASP A 592 -16.04 -0.33 -4.99
C ASP A 592 -15.08 0.85 -4.75
N LEU A 593 -15.69 2.03 -4.57
CA LEU A 593 -14.96 3.30 -4.52
C LEU A 593 -14.07 3.43 -3.28
N ALA A 594 -14.40 2.72 -2.19
CA ALA A 594 -13.58 2.74 -0.99
C ALA A 594 -12.25 2.03 -1.19
N SER A 595 -12.30 0.80 -1.70
CA SER A 595 -11.09 0.06 -2.05
C SER A 595 -10.32 0.77 -3.16
N ALA A 596 -11.01 1.30 -4.18
CA ALA A 596 -10.40 2.02 -5.29
C ALA A 596 -9.58 3.24 -4.82
N CYS A 597 -10.17 4.15 -4.04
CA CYS A 597 -9.46 5.32 -3.54
C CYS A 597 -8.26 4.92 -2.68
N SER A 598 -8.43 4.03 -1.71
CA SER A 598 -7.36 3.62 -0.80
C SER A 598 -6.15 3.03 -1.55
N LEU A 599 -6.40 2.09 -2.47
CA LEU A 599 -5.35 1.43 -3.24
C LEU A 599 -4.66 2.38 -4.24
N LEU A 600 -5.44 3.22 -4.93
CA LEU A 600 -4.89 4.15 -5.93
C LEU A 600 -4.13 5.31 -5.28
N GLU A 601 -4.58 5.83 -4.14
CA GLU A 601 -3.84 6.86 -3.38
C GLU A 601 -2.47 6.34 -2.94
N TYR A 602 -2.42 5.12 -2.40
CA TYR A 602 -1.17 4.45 -2.03
C TYR A 602 -0.24 4.29 -3.24
N ALA A 603 -0.75 3.75 -4.35
CA ALA A 603 0.04 3.52 -5.55
C ALA A 603 0.54 4.83 -6.21
N VAL A 604 -0.34 5.83 -6.36
CA VAL A 604 -0.01 7.11 -7.00
C VAL A 604 1.04 7.87 -6.20
N ALA A 605 0.98 7.84 -4.87
CA ALA A 605 1.97 8.48 -4.01
C ALA A 605 3.39 7.93 -4.28
N GLY A 606 3.56 6.61 -4.37
CA GLY A 606 4.87 5.99 -4.64
C GLY A 606 5.31 6.12 -6.10
N LEU A 607 4.43 5.81 -7.04
CA LEU A 607 4.76 5.77 -8.48
C LEU A 607 5.02 7.15 -9.07
N SER A 608 4.47 8.21 -8.50
CA SER A 608 4.70 9.58 -8.98
C SER A 608 6.09 10.11 -8.65
N VAL A 609 6.74 9.56 -7.62
CA VAL A 609 8.13 9.91 -7.28
C VAL A 609 9.10 9.32 -8.30
N SER A 610 8.91 8.04 -8.64
CA SER A 610 9.86 7.30 -9.48
C SER A 610 9.52 7.40 -10.98
N HIS A 611 8.22 7.45 -11.32
CA HIS A 611 7.71 7.40 -12.68
C HIS A 611 6.59 8.44 -12.92
N PRO A 612 6.86 9.75 -12.74
CA PRO A 612 5.84 10.81 -12.81
C PRO A 612 5.11 10.86 -14.15
N ARG A 613 5.79 10.59 -15.27
CA ARG A 613 5.24 10.56 -16.65
C ARG A 613 4.78 9.16 -17.11
N GLY A 614 5.09 8.13 -16.32
CA GLY A 614 4.79 6.73 -16.61
C GLY A 614 3.57 6.26 -15.81
N TRP A 615 3.79 5.35 -14.88
CA TRP A 615 2.72 4.74 -14.08
C TRP A 615 2.05 5.71 -13.11
N GLY A 616 2.79 6.68 -12.55
CA GLY A 616 2.19 7.73 -11.70
C GLY A 616 1.11 8.52 -12.44
N TYR A 617 1.36 8.86 -13.71
CA TYR A 617 0.38 9.49 -14.59
C TYR A 617 -0.82 8.55 -14.87
N ARG A 618 -0.55 7.30 -15.28
CA ARG A 618 -1.56 6.29 -15.63
C ARG A 618 -2.59 6.08 -14.54
N TYR A 619 -2.17 5.98 -13.27
CA TYR A 619 -3.03 5.64 -12.14
C TYR A 619 -3.62 6.85 -11.40
N ARG A 620 -3.10 8.07 -11.63
CA ARG A 620 -3.74 9.28 -11.14
C ARG A 620 -5.07 9.57 -11.85
N ILE A 621 -5.20 9.17 -13.11
CA ILE A 621 -6.45 9.28 -13.89
C ILE A 621 -7.61 8.49 -13.22
N PRO A 622 -7.51 7.17 -12.98
CA PRO A 622 -8.56 6.43 -12.29
C PRO A 622 -8.77 6.90 -10.84
N LEU A 623 -7.74 7.42 -10.16
CA LEU A 623 -7.93 8.04 -8.84
C LEU A 623 -8.87 9.25 -8.92
N ALA A 624 -8.67 10.14 -9.89
CA ALA A 624 -9.55 11.29 -10.10
C ALA A 624 -11.01 10.85 -10.40
N ILE A 625 -11.19 9.79 -11.20
CA ILE A 625 -12.51 9.21 -11.49
C ILE A 625 -13.15 8.67 -10.19
N ALA A 626 -12.42 7.88 -9.40
CA ALA A 626 -12.92 7.30 -8.16
C ALA A 626 -13.36 8.38 -7.14
N LEU A 627 -12.54 9.42 -6.96
CA LEU A 627 -12.83 10.55 -6.09
C LEU A 627 -14.08 11.32 -6.57
N ALA A 628 -14.22 11.52 -7.88
CA ALA A 628 -15.40 12.17 -8.45
C ALA A 628 -16.67 11.35 -8.20
N MET A 629 -16.63 10.04 -8.47
CA MET A 629 -17.75 9.11 -8.24
C MET A 629 -18.10 8.95 -6.75
N ARG A 630 -17.18 9.22 -5.83
CA ARG A 630 -17.41 9.24 -4.37
C ARG A 630 -18.00 10.59 -3.89
N GLY A 631 -18.01 11.60 -4.74
CA GLY A 631 -18.46 12.96 -4.40
C GLY A 631 -17.38 13.82 -3.72
N SER A 632 -16.12 13.39 -3.72
CA SER A 632 -14.96 14.20 -3.31
C SER A 632 -14.51 15.13 -4.46
N THR A 633 -15.39 16.03 -4.89
CA THR A 633 -15.23 16.83 -6.12
C THR A 633 -13.98 17.72 -6.12
N ALA A 634 -13.62 18.32 -4.97
CA ALA A 634 -12.42 19.16 -4.85
C ALA A 634 -11.13 18.34 -4.98
N GLU A 635 -11.05 17.19 -4.30
CA GLU A 635 -9.90 16.26 -4.40
C GLU A 635 -9.78 15.69 -5.81
N ALA A 636 -10.90 15.33 -6.44
CA ALA A 636 -10.94 14.86 -7.81
C ALA A 636 -10.43 15.92 -8.80
N ALA A 637 -10.83 17.18 -8.63
CA ALA A 637 -10.36 18.30 -9.44
C ALA A 637 -8.86 18.56 -9.23
N ALA A 638 -8.36 18.46 -7.99
CA ALA A 638 -6.93 18.59 -7.69
C ALA A 638 -6.11 17.44 -8.34
N ALA A 639 -6.61 16.20 -8.24
CA ALA A 639 -5.98 15.05 -8.88
C ALA A 639 -5.94 15.20 -10.42
N LEU A 640 -7.03 15.67 -11.04
CA LEU A 640 -7.08 15.94 -12.48
C LEU A 640 -6.12 17.08 -12.90
N ALA A 641 -6.08 18.18 -12.14
CA ALA A 641 -5.16 19.29 -12.42
C ALA A 641 -3.69 18.83 -12.37
N ALA A 642 -3.36 17.93 -11.43
CA ALA A 642 -2.03 17.33 -11.38
C ALA A 642 -1.71 16.41 -12.58
N VAL A 643 -2.71 15.78 -13.21
CA VAL A 643 -2.54 15.08 -14.51
C VAL A 643 -2.28 16.08 -15.62
N ASP A 644 -3.05 17.17 -15.69
CA ASP A 644 -2.95 18.18 -16.76
C ASP A 644 -1.61 18.94 -16.75
N ASN A 645 -0.97 19.06 -15.58
CA ASN A 645 0.35 19.67 -15.43
C ASN A 645 1.51 18.79 -15.92
N VAL A 646 1.26 17.51 -16.22
CA VAL A 646 2.30 16.59 -16.71
C VAL A 646 2.23 16.49 -18.22
N SER A 647 3.23 17.02 -18.91
CA SER A 647 3.39 16.82 -20.35
C SER A 647 3.83 15.38 -20.63
N ARG A 648 2.95 14.60 -21.27
CA ARG A 648 3.20 13.23 -21.72
C ARG A 648 3.15 13.17 -23.25
N ARG A 649 4.28 12.90 -23.89
CA ARG A 649 4.43 12.89 -25.37
C ARG A 649 4.15 11.55 -26.03
N PHE A 650 3.95 10.51 -25.22
CA PHE A 650 3.59 9.17 -25.62
C PHE A 650 2.31 8.77 -24.88
N ARG A 651 1.50 7.91 -25.50
CA ARG A 651 0.27 7.31 -24.98
C ARG A 651 -0.49 8.26 -24.05
N PRO A 652 -1.10 9.34 -24.58
CA PRO A 652 -1.68 10.40 -23.74
C PRO A 652 -2.91 9.94 -22.93
N LEU A 653 -3.46 8.73 -23.22
CA LEU A 653 -4.65 8.18 -22.57
C LEU A 653 -5.85 9.12 -22.71
N ASP A 654 -6.04 9.62 -23.93
CA ASP A 654 -6.98 10.71 -24.22
C ASP A 654 -8.41 10.41 -23.75
N PHE A 655 -8.89 9.17 -23.94
CA PHE A 655 -10.24 8.80 -23.54
C PHE A 655 -10.36 8.67 -22.02
N GLU A 656 -9.43 8.01 -21.32
CA GLU A 656 -9.49 7.92 -19.85
C GLU A 656 -9.31 9.29 -19.18
N ARG A 657 -8.44 10.15 -19.71
CA ARG A 657 -8.30 11.53 -19.22
C ARG A 657 -9.58 12.33 -19.46
N THR A 658 -10.23 12.15 -20.61
CA THR A 658 -11.52 12.79 -20.89
C THR A 658 -12.62 12.24 -19.96
N LEU A 659 -12.59 10.94 -19.64
CA LEU A 659 -13.49 10.30 -18.67
C LEU A 659 -13.33 10.91 -17.28
N ALA A 660 -12.09 11.09 -16.81
CA ALA A 660 -11.82 11.79 -15.55
C ALA A 660 -12.34 13.22 -15.56
N ARG A 661 -12.10 13.98 -16.65
CA ARG A 661 -12.63 15.34 -16.80
C ARG A 661 -14.14 15.39 -16.76
N ALA A 662 -14.83 14.49 -17.47
CA ALA A 662 -16.28 14.46 -17.51
C ALA A 662 -16.89 14.10 -16.15
N TRP A 663 -16.34 13.11 -15.42
CA TRP A 663 -16.81 12.80 -14.07
C TRP A 663 -16.57 13.95 -13.08
N VAL A 664 -15.45 14.65 -13.16
CA VAL A 664 -15.18 15.85 -12.35
C VAL A 664 -16.17 16.97 -12.70
N ALA A 665 -16.37 17.26 -13.99
CA ALA A 665 -17.31 18.29 -14.45
C ALA A 665 -18.75 17.97 -14.03
N ALA A 666 -19.18 16.72 -14.17
CA ALA A 666 -20.50 16.27 -13.77
C ALA A 666 -20.68 16.33 -12.24
N GLY A 667 -19.64 15.99 -11.47
CA GLY A 667 -19.64 16.12 -10.01
C GLY A 667 -19.81 17.56 -9.53
N GLN A 668 -19.23 18.52 -10.27
CA GLN A 668 -19.39 19.98 -10.10
C GLN A 668 -20.72 20.52 -10.66
N GLY A 669 -21.58 19.65 -11.19
CA GLY A 669 -22.89 20.02 -11.72
C GLY A 669 -22.91 20.48 -13.18
N ALA A 670 -21.78 20.47 -13.91
CA ALA A 670 -21.73 20.79 -15.34
C ALA A 670 -21.98 19.55 -16.21
N VAL A 671 -23.17 18.98 -16.10
CA VAL A 671 -23.51 17.67 -16.72
C VAL A 671 -23.54 17.75 -18.26
N SER A 672 -23.99 18.87 -18.83
CA SER A 672 -24.02 19.06 -20.29
C SER A 672 -22.61 19.12 -20.89
N GLU A 673 -21.67 19.75 -20.17
CA GLU A 673 -20.24 19.78 -20.54
C GLU A 673 -19.66 18.36 -20.53
N ALA A 674 -19.96 17.59 -19.47
CA ALA A 674 -19.53 16.19 -19.35
C ALA A 674 -20.07 15.29 -20.47
N ILE A 675 -21.34 15.45 -20.87
CA ILE A 675 -21.92 14.72 -22.01
C ILE A 675 -21.20 15.08 -23.31
N ALA A 676 -21.00 16.37 -23.59
CA ALA A 676 -20.32 16.81 -24.80
C ALA A 676 -18.89 16.27 -24.89
N ASP A 677 -18.17 16.27 -23.77
CA ASP A 677 -16.83 15.68 -23.66
C ASP A 677 -16.81 14.18 -23.96
N MET A 678 -17.78 13.42 -23.44
CA MET A 678 -17.91 11.98 -23.67
C MET A 678 -18.26 11.65 -25.12
N LEU A 679 -19.19 12.39 -25.73
CA LEU A 679 -19.54 12.20 -27.14
C LEU A 679 -18.35 12.51 -28.06
N ALA A 680 -17.63 13.61 -27.81
CA ALA A 680 -16.43 13.94 -28.58
C ALA A 680 -15.30 12.91 -28.37
N ALA A 681 -15.18 12.32 -27.17
CA ALA A 681 -14.24 11.23 -26.92
C ALA A 681 -14.64 9.95 -27.66
N ALA A 682 -15.92 9.61 -27.69
CA ALA A 682 -16.44 8.47 -28.44
C ALA A 682 -16.13 8.58 -29.95
N GLU A 683 -16.34 9.76 -30.55
CA GLU A 683 -15.99 10.01 -31.95
C GLU A 683 -14.49 9.81 -32.24
N ARG A 684 -13.62 10.30 -31.34
CA ARG A 684 -12.16 10.09 -31.47
C ARG A 684 -11.77 8.61 -31.33
N CYS A 685 -12.41 7.87 -30.43
CA CYS A 685 -12.17 6.43 -30.27
C CYS A 685 -12.62 5.67 -31.52
N SER A 686 -13.80 6.01 -32.05
CA SER A 686 -14.35 5.43 -33.27
C SER A 686 -13.40 5.60 -34.47
N ALA A 687 -12.86 6.81 -34.66
CA ALA A 687 -11.93 7.14 -35.73
C ALA A 687 -10.60 6.33 -35.66
N LYS A 688 -10.27 5.78 -34.48
CA LYS A 688 -9.07 4.97 -34.23
C LYS A 688 -9.36 3.47 -34.12
N GLY A 689 -10.61 3.05 -34.33
CA GLY A 689 -11.02 1.64 -34.17
C GLY A 689 -11.04 1.16 -32.71
N GLN A 690 -11.06 2.08 -31.73
CA GLN A 690 -11.06 1.77 -30.30
C GLN A 690 -12.51 1.57 -29.80
N PHE A 691 -13.19 0.56 -30.33
CA PHE A 691 -14.63 0.37 -30.13
C PHE A 691 -15.02 0.02 -28.68
N GLY A 692 -14.16 -0.67 -27.92
CA GLY A 692 -14.40 -0.91 -26.50
C GLY A 692 -14.41 0.39 -25.69
N ALA A 693 -13.44 1.27 -25.95
CA ALA A 693 -13.38 2.61 -25.36
C ALA A 693 -14.55 3.50 -25.81
N GLU A 694 -15.00 3.37 -27.08
CA GLU A 694 -16.17 4.07 -27.60
C GLU A 694 -17.44 3.71 -26.81
N VAL A 695 -17.70 2.41 -26.59
CA VAL A 695 -18.84 1.95 -25.78
C VAL A 695 -18.80 2.53 -24.37
N HIS A 696 -17.63 2.54 -23.73
CA HIS A 696 -17.49 3.09 -22.37
C HIS A 696 -17.79 4.60 -22.32
N CYS A 697 -17.29 5.38 -23.29
CA CYS A 697 -17.62 6.80 -23.41
C CYS A 697 -19.13 7.02 -23.59
N LEU A 698 -19.76 6.27 -24.50
CA LEU A 698 -21.20 6.39 -24.78
C LEU A 698 -22.06 5.94 -23.59
N GLN A 699 -21.71 4.85 -22.91
CA GLN A 699 -22.39 4.42 -21.68
C GLN A 699 -22.32 5.50 -20.61
N THR A 700 -21.14 6.12 -20.41
CA THR A 700 -20.95 7.19 -19.43
C THR A 700 -21.80 8.42 -19.80
N ALA A 701 -21.90 8.77 -21.08
CA ALA A 701 -22.78 9.85 -21.54
C ALA A 701 -24.26 9.55 -21.20
N VAL A 702 -24.72 8.30 -21.37
CA VAL A 702 -26.07 7.86 -21.00
C VAL A 702 -26.29 7.95 -19.48
N GLN A 703 -25.29 7.58 -18.66
CA GLN A 703 -25.33 7.75 -17.21
C GLN A 703 -25.53 9.22 -16.81
N PHE A 704 -24.90 10.15 -17.54
CA PHE A 704 -25.12 11.59 -17.38
C PHE A 704 -26.44 12.11 -17.97
N GLY A 705 -27.18 11.30 -18.71
CA GLY A 705 -28.49 11.63 -19.23
C GLY A 705 -28.59 11.81 -20.75
N ASP A 706 -27.53 11.46 -21.52
CA ASP A 706 -27.59 11.49 -22.99
C ASP A 706 -28.66 10.53 -23.54
N ARG A 707 -29.37 11.01 -24.56
CA ARG A 707 -30.47 10.29 -25.24
C ARG A 707 -30.19 10.05 -26.72
N THR A 708 -28.97 10.31 -27.19
CA THR A 708 -28.65 10.35 -28.63
C THR A 708 -27.85 9.13 -29.10
N GLY A 709 -27.13 8.46 -28.19
CA GLY A 709 -26.21 7.37 -28.53
C GLY A 709 -26.82 6.02 -28.94
N ALA A 710 -28.13 5.79 -28.79
CA ALA A 710 -28.75 4.46 -28.90
C ALA A 710 -28.44 3.72 -30.22
N THR A 711 -28.59 4.40 -31.36
CA THR A 711 -28.32 3.81 -32.68
C THR A 711 -26.87 3.36 -32.83
N ARG A 712 -25.91 4.17 -32.34
CA ARG A 712 -24.50 3.84 -32.44
C ARG A 712 -24.11 2.71 -31.50
N LEU A 713 -24.62 2.72 -30.27
CA LEU A 713 -24.42 1.64 -29.31
C LEU A 713 -24.95 0.30 -29.84
N HIS A 714 -26.10 0.29 -30.53
CA HIS A 714 -26.63 -0.92 -31.14
C HIS A 714 -25.72 -1.49 -32.25
N GLN A 715 -25.08 -0.63 -33.05
CA GLN A 715 -24.09 -1.07 -34.05
C GLN A 715 -22.84 -1.69 -33.41
N LEU A 716 -22.43 -1.19 -32.24
CA LEU A 716 -21.26 -1.65 -31.52
C LEU A 716 -21.47 -3.03 -30.88
N GLU A 717 -22.71 -3.48 -30.68
CA GLU A 717 -23.03 -4.83 -30.14
C GLU A 717 -22.39 -5.96 -30.95
N SER A 718 -22.26 -5.82 -32.27
CA SER A 718 -21.62 -6.83 -33.12
C SER A 718 -20.10 -6.66 -33.27
N MET A 719 -19.54 -5.61 -32.65
CA MET A 719 -18.13 -5.23 -32.83
C MET A 719 -17.31 -5.35 -31.54
N VAL A 720 -17.98 -5.34 -30.38
CA VAL A 720 -17.35 -5.36 -29.05
C VAL A 720 -17.80 -6.62 -28.32
N ASP A 721 -16.84 -7.38 -27.82
CA ASP A 721 -17.07 -8.58 -27.04
C ASP A 721 -17.67 -8.26 -25.67
N GLY A 722 -18.48 -9.17 -25.14
CA GLY A 722 -19.02 -9.11 -23.79
C GLY A 722 -20.36 -8.35 -23.66
N PRO A 723 -20.93 -8.34 -22.45
CA PRO A 723 -22.29 -7.84 -22.22
C PRO A 723 -22.43 -6.31 -22.26
N ARG A 724 -21.32 -5.55 -22.13
CA ARG A 724 -21.39 -4.10 -21.90
C ARG A 724 -22.07 -3.35 -23.05
N ALA A 725 -21.73 -3.66 -24.30
CA ALA A 725 -22.28 -2.95 -25.46
C ALA A 725 -23.81 -3.09 -25.54
N ALA A 726 -24.33 -4.31 -25.39
CA ALA A 726 -25.76 -4.58 -25.42
C ALA A 726 -26.51 -3.93 -24.24
N LEU A 727 -25.93 -3.93 -23.04
CA LEU A 727 -26.53 -3.27 -21.88
C LEU A 727 -26.53 -1.74 -22.05
N ALA A 728 -25.45 -1.15 -22.55
CA ALA A 728 -25.37 0.27 -22.82
C ALA A 728 -26.39 0.70 -23.91
N ALA A 729 -26.53 -0.07 -24.98
CA ALA A 729 -27.52 0.19 -26.04
C ALA A 729 -28.96 0.20 -25.50
N ARG A 730 -29.31 -0.83 -24.71
CA ARG A 730 -30.62 -0.92 -24.05
C ARG A 730 -30.85 0.20 -23.04
N PHE A 731 -29.80 0.62 -22.32
CA PHE A 731 -29.88 1.74 -21.39
C PHE A 731 -30.15 3.06 -22.11
N SER A 732 -29.43 3.33 -23.20
CA SER A 732 -29.67 4.52 -24.03
C SER A 732 -31.09 4.52 -24.60
N ALA A 733 -31.55 3.40 -25.17
CA ALA A 733 -32.89 3.28 -25.73
C ALA A 733 -33.99 3.49 -24.67
N ALA A 734 -33.88 2.84 -23.51
CA ALA A 734 -34.84 2.98 -22.42
C ALA A 734 -34.90 4.41 -21.87
N LEU A 735 -33.76 5.11 -21.82
CA LEU A 735 -33.70 6.50 -21.39
C LEU A 735 -34.35 7.46 -22.40
N SER A 736 -34.17 7.20 -23.70
CA SER A 736 -34.76 7.98 -24.80
C SER A 736 -36.28 7.78 -24.88
N ASP A 737 -36.75 6.54 -24.73
CA ASP A 737 -38.18 6.19 -24.77
C ASP A 737 -38.91 6.54 -23.46
N GLY A 738 -38.16 6.85 -22.39
CA GLY A 738 -38.70 7.07 -21.06
C GLY A 738 -39.27 5.80 -20.42
N ASP A 739 -38.77 4.63 -20.79
CA ASP A 739 -39.20 3.33 -20.26
C ASP A 739 -38.62 3.07 -18.87
N ALA A 740 -39.34 3.55 -17.86
CA ALA A 740 -38.98 3.39 -16.46
C ALA A 740 -38.85 1.93 -16.00
N ALA A 741 -39.63 1.00 -16.58
CA ALA A 741 -39.59 -0.41 -16.18
C ALA A 741 -38.33 -1.08 -16.71
N GLN A 742 -37.96 -0.78 -17.96
CA GLN A 742 -36.72 -1.26 -18.53
C GLN A 742 -35.49 -0.68 -17.81
N LEU A 743 -35.50 0.61 -17.45
CA LEU A 743 -34.44 1.23 -16.64
C LEU A 743 -34.28 0.55 -15.27
N ALA A 744 -35.38 0.20 -14.61
CA ALA A 744 -35.36 -0.52 -13.34
C ALA A 744 -34.80 -1.95 -13.51
N SER A 745 -35.15 -2.66 -14.59
CA SER A 745 -34.58 -3.98 -14.90
C SER A 745 -33.08 -3.89 -15.17
N LEU A 746 -32.64 -2.91 -15.94
CA LEU A 746 -31.23 -2.70 -16.28
C LEU A 746 -30.36 -2.44 -15.06
N SER A 747 -30.90 -1.81 -14.01
CA SER A 747 -30.20 -1.71 -12.72
C SER A 747 -29.80 -3.09 -12.15
N GLY A 748 -30.66 -4.10 -12.26
CA GLY A 748 -30.34 -5.47 -11.85
C GLY A 748 -29.35 -6.18 -12.77
N GLU A 749 -29.35 -5.82 -14.05
CA GLU A 749 -28.41 -6.38 -15.04
C GLU A 749 -27.00 -5.82 -14.87
N PHE A 750 -26.86 -4.50 -14.67
CA PHE A 750 -25.57 -3.89 -14.36
C PHE A 750 -25.01 -4.37 -13.02
N GLU A 751 -25.86 -4.57 -12.00
CA GLU A 751 -25.43 -5.16 -10.73
C GLU A 751 -24.87 -6.57 -10.93
N ARG A 752 -25.54 -7.43 -11.72
CA ARG A 752 -25.05 -8.77 -12.05
C ARG A 752 -23.76 -8.76 -12.89
N MET A 753 -23.61 -7.78 -13.76
CA MET A 753 -22.37 -7.55 -14.51
C MET A 753 -21.22 -7.10 -13.58
N GLY A 754 -21.55 -6.50 -12.43
CA GLY A 754 -20.60 -5.97 -11.45
C GLY A 754 -20.32 -4.47 -11.58
N ASP A 755 -20.97 -3.77 -12.51
CA ASP A 755 -20.87 -2.31 -12.69
C ASP A 755 -21.89 -1.62 -11.78
N HIS A 756 -21.54 -1.50 -10.50
CA HIS A 756 -22.46 -0.96 -9.49
C HIS A 756 -22.77 0.53 -9.71
N VAL A 757 -21.88 1.29 -10.36
CA VAL A 757 -22.13 2.70 -10.69
C VAL A 757 -23.23 2.81 -11.74
N ALA A 758 -23.15 2.04 -12.84
CA ALA A 758 -24.21 1.98 -13.83
C ALA A 758 -25.53 1.42 -13.26
N ALA A 759 -25.45 0.47 -12.32
CA ALA A 759 -26.63 -0.06 -11.62
C ALA A 759 -27.36 1.01 -10.80
N VAL A 760 -26.62 1.86 -10.08
CA VAL A 760 -27.16 3.01 -9.34
C VAL A 760 -27.77 4.02 -10.30
N ASP A 761 -27.07 4.38 -11.37
CA ASP A 761 -27.55 5.38 -12.33
C ASP A 761 -28.80 4.92 -13.09
N ALA A 762 -28.87 3.64 -13.48
CA ALA A 762 -30.07 3.08 -14.10
C ALA A 762 -31.29 3.13 -13.17
N ALA A 763 -31.11 2.83 -11.87
CA ALA A 763 -32.19 2.95 -10.87
C ALA A 763 -32.58 4.42 -10.61
N ALA A 764 -31.60 5.33 -10.61
CA ALA A 764 -31.86 6.76 -10.48
C ALA A 764 -32.67 7.30 -11.68
N HIS A 765 -32.27 6.95 -12.91
CA HIS A 765 -33.03 7.30 -14.11
C HIS A 765 -34.42 6.67 -14.14
N ALA A 766 -34.58 5.42 -13.67
CA ALA A 766 -35.89 4.79 -13.50
C ALA A 766 -36.78 5.58 -12.53
N THR A 767 -36.22 6.06 -11.42
CA THR A 767 -36.93 6.90 -10.44
C THR A 767 -37.44 8.19 -11.09
N LEU A 768 -36.58 8.88 -11.83
CA LEU A 768 -36.94 10.11 -12.55
C LEU A 768 -38.01 9.85 -13.63
N ALA A 769 -37.93 8.74 -14.34
CA ALA A 769 -38.91 8.36 -15.35
C ALA A 769 -40.27 7.99 -14.71
N TYR A 770 -40.30 7.21 -13.62
CA TYR A 770 -41.53 6.88 -12.90
C TYR A 770 -42.22 8.11 -12.31
N ARG A 771 -41.45 9.09 -11.79
CA ARG A 771 -42.00 10.36 -11.33
C ARG A 771 -42.67 11.14 -12.46
N ARG A 772 -42.04 11.22 -13.63
CA ARG A 772 -42.63 11.84 -14.83
C ARG A 772 -43.89 11.14 -15.33
N GLN A 773 -44.04 9.85 -15.03
CA GLN A 773 -45.24 9.04 -15.33
C GLN A 773 -46.27 9.02 -14.18
N ASP A 774 -46.11 9.81 -13.12
CA ASP A 774 -46.95 9.84 -11.92
C ASP A 774 -47.07 8.50 -11.15
N LYS A 775 -46.13 7.56 -11.35
CA LYS A 775 -46.09 6.25 -10.68
C LYS A 775 -45.29 6.31 -9.38
N ARG A 776 -45.84 6.96 -8.35
CA ARG A 776 -45.15 7.23 -7.07
C ARG A 776 -44.61 5.99 -6.35
N GLY A 777 -45.37 4.89 -6.32
CA GLY A 777 -44.94 3.65 -5.65
C GLY A 777 -43.72 3.01 -6.32
N SER A 778 -43.73 2.91 -7.64
CA SER A 778 -42.59 2.40 -8.41
C SER A 778 -41.38 3.33 -8.32
N ALA A 779 -41.59 4.64 -8.35
CA ALA A 779 -40.52 5.62 -8.13
C ALA A 779 -39.86 5.44 -6.75
N LEU A 780 -40.65 5.21 -5.69
CA LEU A 780 -40.12 4.97 -4.35
C LEU A 780 -39.27 3.68 -4.31
N GLY A 781 -39.73 2.60 -4.94
CA GLY A 781 -38.99 1.34 -5.03
C GLY A 781 -37.64 1.49 -5.75
N SER A 782 -37.62 2.19 -6.89
CA SER A 782 -36.38 2.47 -7.61
C SER A 782 -35.45 3.42 -6.84
N SER A 783 -35.98 4.43 -6.13
CA SER A 783 -35.19 5.35 -5.29
C SER A 783 -34.52 4.59 -4.15
N ALA A 784 -35.28 3.76 -3.42
CA ALA A 784 -34.77 2.95 -2.32
C ALA A 784 -33.65 2.00 -2.78
N ARG A 785 -33.79 1.41 -3.97
CA ARG A 785 -32.73 0.59 -4.57
C ARG A 785 -31.48 1.41 -4.91
N ALA A 786 -31.64 2.56 -5.57
CA ALA A 786 -30.52 3.43 -5.92
C ALA A 786 -29.77 3.90 -4.66
N GLU A 787 -30.50 4.32 -3.62
CA GLU A 787 -29.94 4.76 -2.33
C GLU A 787 -29.25 3.62 -1.57
N SER A 788 -29.84 2.42 -1.55
CA SER A 788 -29.25 1.25 -0.90
C SER A 788 -27.92 0.85 -1.53
N LEU A 789 -27.88 0.73 -2.87
CA LEU A 789 -26.64 0.41 -3.59
C LEU A 789 -25.60 1.53 -3.42
N ALA A 790 -26.03 2.78 -3.50
CA ALA A 790 -25.14 3.92 -3.31
C ALA A 790 -24.53 3.97 -1.91
N ALA A 791 -25.31 3.68 -0.86
CA ALA A 791 -24.82 3.61 0.51
C ALA A 791 -23.83 2.45 0.71
N GLN A 792 -24.11 1.28 0.13
CA GLN A 792 -23.25 0.10 0.23
C GLN A 792 -21.86 0.34 -0.39
N TYR A 793 -21.81 1.02 -1.54
CA TYR A 793 -20.57 1.19 -2.31
C TYR A 793 -19.97 2.62 -2.24
N GLY A 794 -20.58 3.52 -1.48
CA GLY A 794 -20.14 4.91 -1.34
C GLY A 794 -20.28 5.75 -2.61
N ILE A 795 -21.24 5.42 -3.47
CA ILE A 795 -21.43 6.02 -4.80
C ILE A 795 -22.21 7.33 -4.70
N ARG A 796 -21.74 8.35 -5.40
CA ARG A 796 -22.33 9.68 -5.56
C ARG A 796 -22.23 10.12 -7.02
N THR A 797 -23.31 9.95 -7.75
CA THR A 797 -23.39 10.35 -9.17
C THR A 797 -24.38 11.50 -9.38
N PRO A 798 -24.30 12.23 -10.50
CA PRO A 798 -25.26 13.27 -10.85
C PRO A 798 -26.70 12.73 -10.96
N ALA A 799 -26.89 11.56 -11.57
CA ALA A 799 -28.22 10.96 -11.71
C ALA A 799 -28.83 10.61 -10.35
N LEU A 800 -28.04 10.02 -9.44
CA LEU A 800 -28.47 9.74 -8.06
C LEU A 800 -28.85 11.02 -7.32
N ARG A 801 -28.05 12.08 -7.45
CA ARG A 801 -28.33 13.38 -6.82
C ARG A 801 -29.67 13.94 -7.31
N GLN A 802 -29.88 13.95 -8.63
CA GLN A 802 -31.13 14.39 -9.24
C GLN A 802 -32.33 13.53 -8.81
N ALA A 803 -32.16 12.22 -8.67
CA ALA A 803 -33.20 11.32 -8.19
C ALA A 803 -33.53 11.53 -6.70
N SER A 804 -32.53 11.88 -5.88
CA SER A 804 -32.71 12.12 -4.44
C SER A 804 -33.39 13.46 -4.16
N GLU A 805 -33.06 14.49 -4.95
CA GLU A 805 -33.55 15.85 -4.79
C GLU A 805 -34.86 16.03 -5.56
N ALA A 806 -35.99 15.83 -4.89
CA ALA A 806 -37.34 16.01 -5.46
C ALA A 806 -37.71 17.49 -5.67
N LEU A 807 -36.84 18.28 -6.28
CA LEU A 807 -37.15 19.67 -6.64
C LEU A 807 -37.92 19.72 -7.97
N PRO A 808 -38.92 20.62 -8.11
CA PRO A 808 -39.71 20.76 -9.34
C PRO A 808 -38.94 21.52 -10.44
N LEU A 809 -37.67 21.19 -10.66
CA LEU A 809 -36.79 21.85 -11.63
C LEU A 809 -36.67 21.03 -12.92
N THR A 810 -36.53 21.71 -14.05
CA THR A 810 -36.11 21.07 -15.32
C THR A 810 -34.62 20.72 -15.27
N ASP A 811 -34.17 19.79 -16.13
CA ASP A 811 -32.76 19.37 -16.23
C ASP A 811 -31.80 20.57 -16.27
N ARG A 812 -32.11 21.58 -17.11
CA ARG A 812 -31.29 22.79 -17.25
C ARG A 812 -31.36 23.74 -16.05
N GLU A 813 -32.51 23.84 -15.40
CA GLU A 813 -32.64 24.65 -14.18
C GLU A 813 -31.85 24.00 -13.03
N ALA A 814 -31.93 22.68 -12.86
CA ALA A 814 -31.17 21.95 -11.85
C ALA A 814 -29.64 22.10 -12.07
N GLU A 815 -29.17 21.97 -13.31
CA GLU A 815 -27.76 22.19 -13.67
C GLU A 815 -27.26 23.59 -13.28
N ILE A 816 -28.04 24.63 -13.57
CA ILE A 816 -27.70 26.01 -13.20
C ILE A 816 -27.72 26.20 -11.68
N VAL A 817 -28.70 25.62 -10.97
CA VAL A 817 -28.76 25.73 -9.50
C VAL A 817 -27.58 25.02 -8.84
N MET A 818 -27.14 23.87 -9.35
CA MET A 818 -25.92 23.19 -8.85
C MET A 818 -24.68 24.08 -8.99
N LEU A 819 -24.45 24.68 -10.16
CA LEU A 819 -23.31 25.59 -10.37
C LEU A 819 -23.39 26.86 -9.49
N VAL A 820 -24.60 27.34 -9.20
CA VAL A 820 -24.82 28.41 -8.21
C VAL A 820 -24.46 27.93 -6.79
N GLY A 821 -24.79 26.67 -6.45
CA GLY A 821 -24.40 26.01 -5.20
C GLY A 821 -22.88 25.92 -5.00
N GLU A 822 -22.15 25.63 -6.08
CA GLU A 822 -20.67 25.66 -6.17
C GLU A 822 -20.08 27.09 -6.10
N GLY A 823 -20.93 28.12 -6.02
CA GLY A 823 -20.52 29.51 -5.85
C GLY A 823 -20.18 30.26 -7.14
N LEU A 824 -20.42 29.70 -8.33
CA LEU A 824 -20.05 30.36 -9.59
C LEU A 824 -20.94 31.59 -9.88
N PRO A 825 -20.37 32.73 -10.29
CA PRO A 825 -21.15 33.89 -10.73
C PRO A 825 -21.84 33.65 -12.07
N ASN A 826 -22.94 34.33 -12.36
CA ASN A 826 -23.75 34.14 -13.58
C ASN A 826 -22.92 34.20 -14.87
N ARG A 827 -21.90 35.08 -14.93
CA ARG A 827 -20.99 35.17 -16.07
C ARG A 827 -20.15 33.90 -16.26
N ALA A 828 -19.60 33.34 -15.18
CA ALA A 828 -18.84 32.10 -15.25
C ALA A 828 -19.73 30.91 -15.63
N ILE A 829 -20.97 30.86 -15.13
CA ILE A 829 -21.96 29.84 -15.52
C ILE A 829 -22.29 29.97 -17.01
N ALA A 830 -22.51 31.18 -17.50
CA ALA A 830 -22.81 31.44 -18.90
C ALA A 830 -21.65 31.02 -19.82
N GLU A 831 -20.41 31.37 -19.48
CA GLU A 831 -19.20 30.96 -20.21
C GLU A 831 -19.04 29.43 -20.20
N ARG A 832 -19.14 28.79 -19.03
CA ARG A 832 -18.98 27.33 -18.87
C ARG A 832 -20.03 26.53 -19.62
N LEU A 833 -21.29 26.94 -19.54
CA LEU A 833 -22.41 26.24 -20.16
C LEU A 833 -22.71 26.70 -21.59
N THR A 834 -21.87 27.54 -22.20
CA THR A 834 -22.04 28.15 -23.53
C THR A 834 -23.38 28.86 -23.74
N LEU A 835 -23.83 29.63 -22.74
CA LEU A 835 -25.06 30.42 -22.73
C LEU A 835 -24.81 31.94 -22.67
N SER A 836 -25.87 32.73 -22.88
CA SER A 836 -25.84 34.16 -22.51
C SER A 836 -26.10 34.36 -21.01
N VAL A 837 -25.50 35.40 -20.41
CA VAL A 837 -25.75 35.77 -18.99
C VAL A 837 -27.25 35.96 -18.72
N ARG A 838 -27.97 36.60 -19.65
CA ARG A 838 -29.41 36.81 -19.57
C ARG A 838 -30.21 35.51 -19.56
N THR A 839 -29.74 34.48 -20.26
CA THR A 839 -30.36 33.14 -20.26
C THR A 839 -30.20 32.50 -18.89
N VAL A 840 -29.00 32.58 -18.29
CA VAL A 840 -28.73 32.07 -16.93
C VAL A 840 -29.63 32.77 -15.91
N GLU A 841 -29.71 34.10 -15.94
CA GLU A 841 -30.61 34.88 -15.06
C GLU A 841 -32.07 34.46 -15.19
N SER A 842 -32.52 34.21 -16.43
CA SER A 842 -33.90 33.78 -16.70
C SER A 842 -34.20 32.39 -16.12
N HIS A 843 -33.24 31.46 -16.18
CA HIS A 843 -33.39 30.14 -15.58
C HIS A 843 -33.35 30.19 -14.05
N ILE A 844 -32.46 31.00 -13.45
CA ILE A 844 -32.43 31.22 -12.00
C ILE A 844 -33.78 31.79 -11.53
N TYR A 845 -34.32 32.80 -12.22
CA TYR A 845 -35.62 33.36 -11.89
C TYR A 845 -36.76 32.32 -11.93
N ARG A 846 -36.79 31.47 -12.97
CA ARG A 846 -37.79 30.39 -13.07
C ARG A 846 -37.62 29.33 -11.98
N ALA A 847 -36.38 28.97 -11.65
CA ALA A 847 -36.08 28.04 -10.57
C ALA A 847 -36.52 28.61 -9.21
N MET A 848 -36.29 29.90 -8.95
CA MET A 848 -36.76 30.59 -7.75
C MET A 848 -38.29 30.57 -7.64
N MET A 849 -38.99 30.85 -8.75
CA MET A 849 -40.46 30.79 -8.80
C MET A 849 -41.01 29.39 -8.52
N LYS A 850 -40.35 28.34 -9.03
CA LYS A 850 -40.76 26.94 -8.84
C LYS A 850 -40.48 26.41 -7.43
N THR A 851 -39.43 26.92 -6.80
CA THR A 851 -38.98 26.47 -5.47
C THR A 851 -39.48 27.36 -4.33
N GLY A 852 -40.04 28.53 -4.64
CA GLY A 852 -40.51 29.49 -3.64
C GLY A 852 -39.39 30.26 -2.94
N THR A 853 -38.17 30.26 -3.48
CA THR A 853 -37.03 30.97 -2.89
C THR A 853 -37.03 32.45 -3.24
N ALA A 854 -36.66 33.30 -2.28
CA ALA A 854 -36.69 34.76 -2.41
C ALA A 854 -35.36 35.33 -2.92
N SER A 855 -34.27 34.58 -2.83
CA SER A 855 -32.95 35.00 -3.29
C SER A 855 -32.15 33.89 -3.97
N ARG A 856 -31.14 34.28 -4.76
CA ARG A 856 -30.15 33.36 -5.35
C ARG A 856 -29.43 32.53 -4.28
N ASP A 857 -29.16 33.14 -3.13
CA ASP A 857 -28.45 32.45 -2.04
C ASP A 857 -29.36 31.43 -1.35
N GLU A 858 -30.65 31.73 -1.17
CA GLU A 858 -31.63 30.75 -0.71
C GLU A 858 -31.79 29.59 -1.72
N LEU A 859 -31.85 29.90 -3.02
CA LEU A 859 -31.86 28.88 -4.06
C LEU A 859 -30.60 27.99 -4.02
N ALA A 860 -29.44 28.58 -3.72
CA ALA A 860 -28.18 27.86 -3.55
C ALA A 860 -28.16 26.94 -2.33
N THR A 861 -28.96 27.23 -1.30
CA THR A 861 -29.05 26.39 -0.08
C THR A 861 -30.04 25.23 -0.19
N LEU A 862 -30.93 25.22 -1.20
CA LEU A 862 -31.84 24.11 -1.45
C LEU A 862 -31.13 22.84 -1.94
N LEU A 863 -29.95 23.00 -2.51
CA LEU A 863 -29.03 21.93 -2.84
C LEU A 863 -27.89 21.98 -1.81
N PRO A 864 -27.55 20.88 -1.12
CA PRO A 864 -26.61 20.94 0.00
C PRO A 864 -25.26 21.50 -0.43
N ARG A 865 -24.86 22.62 0.20
CA ARG A 865 -23.46 23.07 0.25
C ARG A 865 -22.70 22.10 1.15
N ARG A 866 -21.57 21.58 0.68
CA ARG A 866 -20.67 20.81 1.55
C ARG A 866 -19.90 21.80 2.43
N ASN A 867 -20.09 21.70 3.75
CA ASN A 867 -19.27 22.40 4.75
C ASN A 867 -17.79 22.07 4.51
N LEU A 868 -16.96 23.12 4.47
CA LEU A 868 -15.50 23.05 4.34
C LEU A 868 -14.78 22.95 5.70
N ASP A 869 -15.50 22.69 6.79
CA ASP A 869 -14.95 22.70 8.14
C ASP A 869 -15.21 21.38 8.88
N GLU A 870 -14.41 20.35 8.61
CA GLU A 870 -13.93 19.41 9.63
C GLU A 870 -12.43 19.20 9.34
N ARG A 871 -11.60 19.89 10.12
CA ARG A 871 -10.13 19.89 10.08
C ARG A 871 -9.55 18.74 10.88
#